data_AF-A0A401ZP38-F1
#
_entry.id   AF-A0A401ZP38-F1
#
_cell.length_a   1.000
_cell.length_b   1.000
_cell.length_c   1.000
_cell.angle_alpha   90.00
_cell.angle_beta   90.00
_cell.angle_gamma   90.00
#
_symmetry.space_group_name_H-M   'P 1'
#
loop_
_entity.id
_entity.type
_entity.pdbx_description
1 polymer ?
#
loop_
_entity_poly.entity_id
_entity_poly.type
_entity_poly.pdbx_seq_one_letter_code
_entity_poly.pdbx_strand_id
1 'polypeptide(L)'
;MVNGSSDDFSINGQKEGELAQSIQHNPQSSISKTLPDLSQAQVRAATGRLHPAFSSTANQEAQLYDPMLMRSPWLEQYAGKIVATLALLFCATWLLLFISLPLPANSPLIIYVECALQGIGGGIALLFLLRMLVLKHGLRRKVRHLLVETMLPEETALALHVEAQSLRAANMIWTLFAFGMLLSLGGQLLWLGTVRGLIPFPDSYRAPLILMYFVFYAAIVLLARRHATLLGHFRVLLDLLLMGGAALALAWFFVLNQLFGSPQDTLLARAWLACLPVNDIVLVTLSSFCLCSLTVSEEMERVFVRLFWGMCLLAFSDSLWTYEVLRHDAHLEVIRAISNPLGLLLIALAAVKHPQMILEERLRLQQRVRSYGRSLAFSLRAISPSLLILMTCALLNTVIAARGGQTLLLAIGSAFVLMMGLVTRQSLSLLEHGRMIRQLQQALLLTQQELNESRHVIDQVSREAREKRAVEEAIGILRNAHALLARGDFSARAIVTSGPLLPIAMSFNLMVERLSTLKQQTEAYEHLRNECQMLRGVVEHLSMGGPLAPMQKISQKSPELRPIFLTLVYFQRQQQQQWHAQMQTLEMIKAQLQYLSEGIGALDNYSFTSATDRLAFGRLKGSFEQLKHPLEQLKQRLEYLHMQLVSRDLRSAAVCATPTEVDIQPDAANQ
;
A
#
# COMPACT_ATOMS: atom_id res chain seq x y z
N MET A 1 48.13 46.23 43.86
CA MET A 1 48.41 47.30 42.89
C MET A 1 47.48 47.10 41.71
N VAL A 2 46.82 48.20 41.33
CA VAL A 2 45.91 48.43 40.19
C VAL A 2 44.47 47.91 40.33
N ASN A 3 43.59 48.93 40.43
CA ASN A 3 42.13 48.96 40.40
C ASN A 3 41.55 48.68 39.00
N GLY A 4 40.25 48.40 38.96
CA GLY A 4 39.39 48.52 37.78
C GLY A 4 38.05 47.86 38.08
N SER A 5 37.19 48.49 38.88
CA SER A 5 36.07 49.35 38.45
C SER A 5 35.06 48.64 37.56
N SER A 6 33.90 48.38 38.16
CA SER A 6 32.64 48.03 37.54
C SER A 6 32.33 48.95 36.37
N ASP A 7 31.93 48.37 35.24
CA ASP A 7 31.05 49.00 34.28
C ASP A 7 30.10 47.96 33.70
N ASP A 8 28.82 48.31 33.86
CA ASP A 8 27.61 47.90 33.17
C ASP A 8 27.74 47.01 31.93
N PHE A 9 27.16 45.81 32.02
CA PHE A 9 26.66 45.08 30.85
C PHE A 9 25.31 44.44 31.16
N SER A 10 24.27 45.27 31.11
CA SER A 10 22.87 44.85 31.05
C SER A 10 22.52 44.56 29.58
N ILE A 11 22.58 43.28 29.17
CA ILE A 11 22.06 42.83 27.87
C ILE A 11 20.75 42.07 28.09
N ASN A 12 19.67 42.70 27.64
CA ASN A 12 18.50 42.11 26.98
C ASN A 12 18.16 40.63 27.31
N GLY A 13 17.53 40.42 28.46
CA GLY A 13 16.78 39.20 28.79
C GLY A 13 15.28 39.27 28.42
N GLN A 14 14.91 40.01 27.37
CA GLN A 14 13.50 40.35 27.09
C GLN A 14 13.03 40.03 25.66
N LYS A 15 13.64 39.06 24.97
CA LYS A 15 13.21 38.62 23.63
C LYS A 15 13.05 37.12 23.40
N GLU A 16 13.15 36.28 24.44
CA GLU A 16 12.90 34.83 24.30
C GLU A 16 11.55 34.37 24.88
N GLY A 17 10.75 35.28 25.44
CA GLY A 17 9.40 34.98 25.97
C GLY A 17 8.25 35.03 24.95
N GLU A 18 8.43 35.72 23.81
CA GLU A 18 7.35 35.91 22.81
C GLU A 18 7.42 34.94 21.61
N LEU A 19 8.50 34.18 21.43
CA LEU A 19 8.56 33.15 20.37
C LEU A 19 7.97 31.81 20.78
N ALA A 20 7.67 31.59 22.07
CA ALA A 20 7.09 30.34 22.57
C ALA A 20 5.54 30.33 22.63
N GLN A 21 4.88 31.46 22.33
CA GLN A 21 3.40 31.55 22.32
C GLN A 21 2.77 31.62 20.91
N SER A 22 3.56 31.60 19.83
CA SER A 22 3.06 31.67 18.45
C SER A 22 2.83 30.32 17.76
N ILE A 23 3.08 29.17 18.41
CA ILE A 23 2.95 27.82 17.79
C ILE A 23 1.87 27.01 18.49
N GLN A 24 0.70 27.63 18.69
CA GLN A 24 -0.51 26.94 19.16
C GLN A 24 -1.74 27.36 18.33
N HIS A 25 -1.58 27.52 17.02
CA HIS A 25 -2.72 27.52 16.11
C HIS A 25 -2.78 26.21 15.33
N ASN A 26 -3.72 25.38 15.76
CA ASN A 26 -4.16 24.12 15.19
C ASN A 26 -4.78 24.34 13.79
N PRO A 27 -4.15 23.88 12.69
CA PRO A 27 -4.73 23.96 11.35
C PRO A 27 -5.37 22.61 10.96
N GLN A 28 -6.16 22.00 11.84
CA GLN A 28 -6.85 20.73 11.55
C GLN A 28 -8.37 20.82 11.35
N SER A 29 -8.99 22.01 11.41
CA SER A 29 -10.47 22.11 11.31
C SER A 29 -11.04 22.62 9.98
N SER A 30 -10.21 22.94 8.98
CA SER A 30 -10.70 23.60 7.75
C SER A 30 -10.34 22.92 6.42
N ILE A 31 -9.73 21.73 6.42
CA ILE A 31 -9.46 20.94 5.19
C ILE A 31 -10.24 19.61 5.22
N SER A 32 -11.56 19.67 5.46
CA SER A 32 -12.42 18.48 5.41
C SER A 32 -13.61 18.62 4.46
N LYS A 33 -13.67 19.66 3.63
CA LYS A 33 -14.74 19.84 2.65
C LYS A 33 -14.10 20.24 1.32
N THR A 34 -14.37 19.48 0.28
CA THR A 34 -13.89 19.62 -1.12
C THR A 34 -12.59 18.89 -1.49
N LEU A 35 -12.48 17.60 -1.17
CA LEU A 35 -11.80 16.66 -2.06
C LEU A 35 -12.87 15.81 -2.75
N PRO A 36 -12.87 15.69 -4.09
CA PRO A 36 -13.81 14.80 -4.79
C PRO A 36 -13.48 13.35 -4.43
N ASP A 37 -14.54 12.55 -4.25
CA ASP A 37 -14.57 11.10 -4.03
C ASP A 37 -13.83 10.31 -5.13
N LEU A 38 -12.51 10.46 -5.23
CA LEU A 38 -11.62 9.56 -5.95
C LEU A 38 -11.39 8.32 -5.07
N SER A 39 -12.45 7.52 -5.08
CA SER A 39 -12.62 6.14 -4.64
C SER A 39 -11.50 5.50 -3.81
N GLN A 40 -11.82 5.22 -2.55
CA GLN A 40 -11.25 4.10 -1.79
C GLN A 40 -11.29 2.77 -2.58
N ALA A 41 -12.12 2.65 -3.61
CA ALA A 41 -12.16 1.51 -4.53
C ALA A 41 -10.92 1.41 -5.44
N GLN A 42 -10.34 2.51 -5.92
CA GLN A 42 -9.12 2.47 -6.72
C GLN A 42 -7.87 2.22 -5.88
N VAL A 43 -7.81 2.75 -4.66
CA VAL A 43 -6.75 2.39 -3.70
C VAL A 43 -6.85 0.91 -3.32
N ARG A 44 -8.08 0.39 -3.08
CA ARG A 44 -8.31 -1.06 -2.85
C ARG A 44 -7.98 -1.93 -4.06
N ALA A 45 -8.25 -1.45 -5.28
CA ALA A 45 -7.94 -2.18 -6.53
C ALA A 45 -6.43 -2.21 -6.84
N ALA A 46 -5.69 -1.15 -6.51
CA ALA A 46 -4.24 -1.09 -6.64
C ALA A 46 -3.53 -1.94 -5.58
N THR A 47 -4.01 -1.93 -4.32
CA THR A 47 -3.49 -2.83 -3.27
C THR A 47 -3.88 -4.30 -3.49
N GLY A 48 -5.03 -4.56 -4.14
CA GLY A 48 -5.53 -5.92 -4.38
C GLY A 48 -4.70 -6.75 -5.37
N ARG A 49 -3.90 -6.13 -6.24
CA ARG A 49 -3.07 -6.84 -7.23
C ARG A 49 -1.66 -7.19 -6.76
N LEU A 50 -1.16 -6.58 -5.68
CA LEU A 50 0.14 -6.92 -5.06
C LEU A 50 0.01 -7.92 -3.89
N HIS A 51 -1.23 -8.22 -3.46
CA HIS A 51 -1.49 -9.08 -2.31
C HIS A 51 -1.47 -10.62 -2.49
N PRO A 52 -1.61 -11.23 -3.69
CA PRO A 52 -1.78 -12.69 -3.76
C PRO A 52 -0.50 -13.48 -3.44
N ALA A 53 0.69 -12.89 -3.62
CA ALA A 53 1.95 -13.54 -3.25
C ALA A 53 2.13 -13.60 -1.72
N PHE A 54 1.83 -12.51 -1.00
CA PHE A 54 1.93 -12.44 0.46
C PHE A 54 0.86 -13.23 1.21
N SER A 55 -0.33 -13.42 0.63
CA SER A 55 -1.38 -14.22 1.28
C SER A 55 -1.11 -15.73 1.22
N SER A 56 -0.39 -16.20 0.20
CA SER A 56 -0.02 -17.62 0.07
C SER A 56 1.02 -18.05 1.09
N THR A 57 2.04 -17.22 1.35
CA THR A 57 3.06 -17.46 2.37
C THR A 57 2.49 -17.34 3.77
N ALA A 58 1.61 -16.36 4.04
CA ALA A 58 0.94 -16.24 5.33
C ALA A 58 0.02 -17.45 5.63
N ASN A 59 -0.66 -18.01 4.63
CA ASN A 59 -1.46 -19.22 4.80
C ASN A 59 -0.60 -20.48 4.97
N GLN A 60 0.56 -20.57 4.32
CA GLN A 60 1.51 -21.67 4.53
C GLN A 60 2.18 -21.59 5.90
N GLU A 61 2.54 -20.40 6.38
CA GLU A 61 3.00 -20.19 7.76
C GLU A 61 1.91 -20.59 8.76
N ALA A 62 0.66 -20.17 8.54
CA ALA A 62 -0.46 -20.54 9.40
C ALA A 62 -0.71 -22.06 9.43
N GLN A 63 -0.46 -22.78 8.33
CA GLN A 63 -0.56 -24.24 8.27
C GLN A 63 0.63 -24.96 8.93
N LEU A 64 1.84 -24.42 8.84
CA LEU A 64 3.03 -24.96 9.51
C LEU A 64 2.89 -24.87 11.04
N TYR A 65 2.20 -23.83 11.50
CA TYR A 65 1.89 -23.55 12.89
C TYR A 65 0.51 -24.04 13.30
N ASP A 66 0.11 -25.25 12.94
CA ASP A 66 -1.18 -25.77 13.38
C ASP A 66 -1.21 -25.79 14.93
N PRO A 67 -1.98 -24.89 15.57
CA PRO A 67 -2.00 -24.74 17.02
C PRO A 67 -2.46 -26.02 17.71
N MET A 68 -3.07 -26.95 16.98
CA MET A 68 -3.43 -28.28 17.46
C MET A 68 -2.21 -29.14 17.84
N LEU A 69 -1.05 -28.95 17.21
CA LEU A 69 0.15 -29.77 17.48
C LEU A 69 0.86 -29.39 18.78
N MET A 70 0.70 -28.15 19.27
CA MET A 70 1.32 -27.68 20.52
C MET A 70 0.41 -27.82 21.74
N ARG A 71 -0.89 -28.06 21.54
CA ARG A 71 -1.88 -28.10 22.61
C ARG A 71 -2.24 -29.53 22.99
N SER A 72 -2.20 -29.82 24.29
CA SER A 72 -2.85 -31.00 24.84
C SER A 72 -4.21 -30.60 25.41
N PRO A 73 -5.31 -30.74 24.65
CA PRO A 73 -6.62 -30.20 25.03
C PRO A 73 -7.08 -30.72 26.41
N TRP A 74 -6.72 -31.97 26.73
CA TRP A 74 -7.01 -32.57 28.02
C TRP A 74 -6.34 -31.83 29.20
N LEU A 75 -5.01 -31.63 29.18
CA LEU A 75 -4.32 -30.91 30.26
C LEU A 75 -4.82 -29.47 30.37
N GLU A 76 -5.12 -28.83 29.26
CA GLU A 76 -5.55 -27.43 29.26
C GLU A 76 -6.91 -27.22 29.93
N GLN A 77 -7.83 -28.18 29.72
CA GLN A 77 -9.20 -28.15 30.26
C GLN A 77 -9.27 -28.70 31.69
N TYR A 78 -8.49 -29.73 32.00
CA TYR A 78 -8.60 -30.45 33.27
C TYR A 78 -7.54 -30.09 34.30
N ALA A 79 -6.33 -29.65 33.94
CA ALA A 79 -5.26 -29.44 34.94
C ALA A 79 -5.65 -28.42 36.02
N GLY A 80 -6.25 -27.28 35.63
CA GLY A 80 -6.72 -26.28 36.60
C GLY A 80 -7.82 -26.81 37.52
N LYS A 81 -8.74 -27.62 36.98
CA LYS A 81 -9.81 -28.26 37.76
C LYS A 81 -9.23 -29.29 38.73
N ILE A 82 -8.29 -30.12 38.27
CA ILE A 82 -7.60 -31.15 39.08
C ILE A 82 -6.87 -30.49 40.25
N VAL A 83 -6.10 -29.42 39.98
CA VAL A 83 -5.38 -28.68 41.04
C VAL A 83 -6.35 -28.08 42.06
N ALA A 84 -7.44 -27.45 41.60
CA ALA A 84 -8.46 -26.89 42.49
C ALA A 84 -9.17 -27.97 43.32
N THR A 85 -9.53 -29.10 42.71
CA THR A 85 -10.17 -30.22 43.42
C THR A 85 -9.23 -30.86 44.43
N LEU A 86 -7.94 -31.01 44.11
CA LEU A 86 -6.95 -31.52 45.04
C LEU A 86 -6.71 -30.55 46.19
N ALA A 87 -6.62 -29.25 45.93
CA ALA A 87 -6.50 -28.24 46.96
C ALA A 87 -7.69 -28.28 47.94
N LEU A 88 -8.92 -28.36 47.40
CA LEU A 88 -10.13 -28.51 48.21
C LEU A 88 -10.14 -29.83 48.99
N LEU A 89 -9.72 -30.93 48.36
CA LEU A 89 -9.60 -32.24 49.02
C LEU A 89 -8.60 -32.18 50.18
N PHE A 90 -7.42 -31.59 49.97
CA PHE A 90 -6.39 -31.44 51.01
C PHE A 90 -6.89 -30.59 52.17
N CYS A 91 -7.56 -29.47 51.89
CA CYS A 91 -8.19 -28.66 52.93
C CYS A 91 -9.29 -29.42 53.68
N ALA A 92 -10.14 -30.18 52.98
CA ALA A 92 -11.23 -30.94 53.58
C ALA A 92 -10.72 -32.12 54.43
N THR A 93 -9.73 -32.88 53.94
CA THR A 93 -9.08 -33.96 54.68
C THR A 93 -8.45 -33.44 55.97
N TRP A 94 -7.79 -32.28 55.90
CA TRP A 94 -7.21 -31.66 57.08
C TRP A 94 -8.24 -31.10 58.06
N LEU A 95 -9.29 -30.44 57.56
CA LEU A 95 -10.38 -29.96 58.41
C LEU A 95 -11.06 -31.13 59.15
N LEU A 96 -11.23 -32.27 58.46
CA LEU A 96 -11.77 -33.48 59.08
C LEU A 96 -10.82 -34.04 60.13
N LEU A 97 -9.51 -34.13 59.86
CA LEU A 97 -8.52 -34.55 60.87
C LEU A 97 -8.49 -33.62 62.08
N PHE A 98 -8.57 -32.30 61.86
CA PHE A 98 -8.58 -31.29 62.92
C PHE A 98 -9.82 -31.39 63.81
N ILE A 99 -10.99 -31.68 63.22
CA ILE A 99 -12.25 -31.84 63.98
C ILE A 99 -12.33 -33.20 64.67
N SER A 100 -11.91 -34.28 63.99
CA SER A 100 -12.19 -35.64 64.42
C SER A 100 -11.22 -36.18 65.47
N LEU A 101 -10.02 -35.63 65.61
CA LEU A 101 -9.01 -36.21 66.51
C LEU A 101 -8.29 -35.15 67.36
N PRO A 102 -8.48 -35.12 68.70
CA PRO A 102 -7.56 -34.47 69.63
C PRO A 102 -6.29 -35.33 69.76
N LEU A 103 -5.62 -35.60 68.65
CA LEU A 103 -4.37 -36.35 68.66
C LEU A 103 -3.24 -35.46 69.17
N PRO A 104 -2.30 -36.02 69.96
CA PRO A 104 -1.05 -35.34 70.21
C PRO A 104 -0.37 -35.06 68.86
N ALA A 105 0.14 -33.84 68.73
CA ALA A 105 1.03 -33.36 67.67
C ALA A 105 1.85 -34.45 66.96
N ASN A 106 2.52 -35.30 67.74
CA ASN A 106 3.47 -36.28 67.22
C ASN A 106 2.84 -37.64 66.87
N SER A 107 1.53 -37.70 66.60
CA SER A 107 0.92 -38.98 66.26
C SER A 107 1.46 -39.49 64.91
N PRO A 108 1.85 -40.77 64.80
CA PRO A 108 2.42 -41.31 63.56
C PRO A 108 1.42 -41.24 62.40
N LEU A 109 0.11 -41.28 62.69
CA LEU A 109 -0.94 -41.15 61.68
C LEU A 109 -0.90 -39.80 60.96
N ILE A 110 -0.70 -38.69 61.68
CA ILE A 110 -0.62 -37.36 61.06
C ILE A 110 0.57 -37.28 60.11
N ILE A 111 1.74 -37.77 60.55
CA ILE A 111 2.95 -37.83 59.73
C ILE A 111 2.73 -38.67 58.46
N TYR A 112 2.04 -39.81 58.57
CA TYR A 112 1.73 -40.66 57.42
C TYR A 112 0.76 -40.00 56.43
N VAL A 113 -0.31 -39.38 56.94
CA VAL A 113 -1.27 -38.68 56.07
C VAL A 113 -0.58 -37.51 55.37
N GLU A 114 0.24 -36.75 56.09
CA GLU A 114 1.02 -35.68 55.50
C GLU A 114 1.94 -36.18 54.38
N CYS A 115 2.75 -37.21 54.65
CA CYS A 115 3.61 -37.84 53.64
C CYS A 115 2.82 -38.29 52.41
N ALA A 116 1.64 -38.89 52.63
CA ALA A 116 0.79 -39.36 51.56
C ALA A 116 0.24 -38.20 50.72
N LEU A 117 -0.24 -37.12 51.35
CA LEU A 117 -0.73 -35.93 50.65
C LEU A 117 0.37 -35.24 49.85
N GLN A 118 1.56 -35.10 50.43
CA GLN A 118 2.74 -34.55 49.76
C GLN A 118 3.18 -35.43 48.59
N GLY A 119 3.24 -36.75 48.79
CA GLY A 119 3.59 -37.71 47.74
C GLY A 119 2.58 -37.74 46.59
N ILE A 120 1.28 -37.65 46.88
CA ILE A 120 0.21 -37.56 45.87
C ILE A 120 0.33 -36.25 45.10
N GLY A 121 0.46 -35.12 45.79
CA GLY A 121 0.59 -33.80 45.17
C GLY A 121 1.83 -33.70 44.27
N GLY A 122 2.99 -34.12 44.79
CA GLY A 122 4.25 -34.17 44.04
C GLY A 122 4.20 -35.15 42.87
N GLY A 123 3.58 -36.33 43.05
CA GLY A 123 3.41 -37.33 42.00
C GLY A 123 2.55 -36.83 40.85
N ILE A 124 1.42 -36.19 41.13
CA ILE A 124 0.55 -35.59 40.11
C ILE A 124 1.26 -34.43 39.38
N ALA A 125 1.96 -33.58 40.13
CA ALA A 125 2.76 -32.49 39.55
C ALA A 125 3.87 -33.03 38.62
N LEU A 126 4.56 -34.10 39.02
CA LEU A 126 5.57 -34.77 38.20
C LEU A 126 4.93 -35.38 36.93
N LEU A 127 3.77 -36.02 37.04
CA LEU A 127 3.04 -36.56 35.88
C LEU A 127 2.67 -35.46 34.87
N PHE A 128 2.21 -34.30 35.33
CA PHE A 128 1.95 -33.15 34.45
C PHE A 128 3.21 -32.68 33.73
N LEU A 129 4.34 -32.55 34.44
CA LEU A 129 5.61 -32.16 33.86
C LEU A 129 6.12 -33.19 32.84
N LEU A 130 6.11 -34.48 33.18
CA LEU A 130 6.53 -35.57 32.29
C LEU A 130 5.66 -35.62 31.03
N ARG A 131 4.34 -35.50 31.17
CA ARG A 131 3.43 -35.46 30.01
C ARG A 131 3.75 -34.29 29.10
N MET A 132 4.01 -33.11 29.66
CA MET A 132 4.41 -31.92 28.91
C MET A 132 5.76 -32.10 28.21
N LEU A 133 6.72 -32.78 28.83
CA LEU A 133 8.02 -33.09 28.24
C LEU A 133 7.90 -34.04 27.06
N VAL A 134 7.08 -35.10 27.17
CA VAL A 134 6.83 -36.04 26.07
C VAL A 134 6.24 -35.32 24.86
N LEU A 135 5.26 -34.44 25.08
CA LEU A 135 4.65 -33.63 24.02
C LEU A 135 5.67 -32.73 23.33
N LYS A 136 6.48 -32.00 24.11
CA LYS A 136 7.52 -31.10 23.57
C LYS A 136 8.61 -31.85 22.82
N HIS A 137 9.00 -33.02 23.29
CA HIS A 137 9.99 -33.85 22.61
C HIS A 137 9.46 -34.38 21.27
N GLY A 138 8.18 -34.78 21.21
CA GLY A 138 7.50 -35.16 19.97
C GLY A 138 7.47 -34.01 18.96
N LEU A 139 7.13 -32.80 19.41
CA LEU A 139 7.12 -31.60 18.58
C LEU A 139 8.53 -31.25 18.05
N ARG A 140 9.54 -31.30 18.91
CA ARG A 140 10.94 -31.04 18.53
C ARG A 140 11.42 -32.01 17.44
N ARG A 141 11.03 -33.28 17.53
CA ARG A 141 11.34 -34.27 16.47
C ARG A 141 10.69 -33.87 15.15
N LYS A 142 9.40 -33.52 15.16
CA LYS A 142 8.69 -33.09 13.94
C LYS A 142 9.30 -31.83 13.30
N VAL A 143 9.59 -30.79 14.09
CA VAL A 143 10.24 -29.57 13.59
C VAL A 143 11.62 -29.87 12.99
N ARG A 144 12.40 -30.77 13.62
CA ARG A 144 13.69 -31.20 13.07
C ARG A 144 13.53 -31.97 11.76
N HIS A 145 12.52 -32.84 11.64
CA HIS A 145 12.25 -33.55 10.39
C HIS A 145 11.87 -32.57 9.27
N LEU A 146 11.00 -31.60 9.53
CA LEU A 146 10.64 -30.57 8.56
C LEU A 146 11.86 -29.74 8.12
N LEU A 147 12.72 -29.32 9.05
CA LEU A 147 13.96 -28.59 8.75
C LEU A 147 14.92 -29.39 7.84
N VAL A 148 14.90 -30.73 7.92
CA VAL A 148 15.76 -31.61 7.10
C VAL A 148 15.13 -31.92 5.74
N GLU A 149 13.82 -32.12 5.69
CA GLU A 149 13.11 -32.54 4.48
C GLU A 149 12.81 -31.38 3.52
N THR A 150 12.61 -30.17 4.04
CA THR A 150 12.23 -29.03 3.21
C THR A 150 13.42 -28.10 2.97
N MET A 151 13.86 -28.01 1.71
CA MET A 151 14.77 -26.98 1.19
C MET A 151 14.04 -25.62 1.17
N LEU A 152 13.68 -25.15 2.36
CA LEU A 152 12.96 -23.89 2.57
C LEU A 152 13.89 -22.69 2.27
N PRO A 153 13.33 -21.57 1.77
CA PRO A 153 14.09 -20.34 1.57
C PRO A 153 14.75 -19.86 2.88
N GLU A 154 15.95 -19.29 2.78
CA GLU A 154 16.85 -18.98 3.92
C GLU A 154 16.15 -18.21 5.06
N GLU A 155 15.21 -17.31 4.75
CA GLU A 155 14.47 -16.53 5.74
C GLU A 155 13.58 -17.42 6.64
N THR A 156 12.90 -18.39 6.06
CA THR A 156 12.03 -19.33 6.81
C THR A 156 12.85 -20.36 7.58
N ALA A 157 14.01 -20.76 7.05
CA ALA A 157 14.96 -21.61 7.76
C ALA A 157 15.51 -20.92 9.02
N LEU A 158 15.82 -19.62 8.94
CA LEU A 158 16.29 -18.84 10.10
C LEU A 158 15.20 -18.69 11.16
N ALA A 159 13.95 -18.40 10.76
CA ALA A 159 12.81 -18.34 11.67
C ALA A 159 12.57 -19.69 12.39
N LEU A 160 12.64 -20.80 11.65
CA LEU A 160 12.48 -22.15 12.20
C LEU A 160 13.64 -22.52 13.14
N HIS A 161 14.86 -22.06 12.86
CA HIS A 161 16.02 -22.28 13.72
C HIS A 161 15.88 -21.58 15.07
N VAL A 162 15.46 -20.31 15.06
CA VAL A 162 15.19 -19.53 16.28
C VAL A 162 14.09 -20.20 17.11
N GLU A 163 13.06 -20.73 16.44
CA GLU A 163 12.03 -21.48 17.13
C GLU A 163 12.53 -22.79 17.74
N ALA A 164 13.26 -23.59 16.98
CA ALA A 164 13.83 -24.84 17.47
C ALA A 164 14.73 -24.61 18.69
N GLN A 165 15.48 -23.50 18.71
CA GLN A 165 16.28 -23.08 19.86
C GLN A 165 15.39 -22.70 21.06
N SER A 166 14.31 -21.97 20.83
CA SER A 166 13.35 -21.62 21.89
C SER A 166 12.65 -22.83 22.51
N LEU A 167 12.29 -23.83 21.69
CA LEU A 167 11.70 -25.10 22.13
C LEU A 167 12.72 -25.93 22.91
N ARG A 168 13.99 -25.94 22.49
CA ARG A 168 15.07 -26.62 23.20
C ARG A 168 15.29 -26.03 24.60
N ALA A 169 15.35 -24.71 24.69
CA ALA A 169 15.48 -24.00 25.96
C ALA A 169 14.28 -24.29 26.87
N ALA A 170 13.05 -24.19 26.35
CA ALA A 170 11.85 -24.54 27.08
C ALA A 170 11.90 -25.98 27.59
N ASN A 171 12.27 -26.95 26.75
CA ASN A 171 12.38 -28.35 27.16
C ASN A 171 13.38 -28.51 28.31
N MET A 172 14.57 -27.88 28.22
CA MET A 172 15.58 -27.92 29.28
C MET A 172 15.05 -27.36 30.61
N ILE A 173 14.35 -26.24 30.59
CA ILE A 173 13.76 -25.62 31.79
C ILE A 173 12.80 -26.59 32.47
N TRP A 174 11.87 -27.19 31.70
CA TRP A 174 10.87 -28.09 32.28
C TRP A 174 11.45 -29.46 32.66
N THR A 175 12.54 -29.91 32.02
CA THR A 175 13.26 -31.11 32.47
C THR A 175 13.92 -30.89 33.81
N LEU A 176 14.48 -29.69 34.04
CA LEU A 176 15.07 -29.34 35.32
C LEU A 176 13.97 -29.27 36.40
N PHE A 177 12.85 -28.62 36.14
CA PHE A 177 11.72 -28.66 37.09
C PHE A 177 11.27 -30.10 37.36
N ALA A 178 11.06 -30.94 36.34
CA ALA A 178 10.69 -32.34 36.54
C ALA A 178 11.73 -33.11 37.38
N PHE A 179 13.01 -32.86 37.14
CA PHE A 179 14.10 -33.49 37.90
C PHE A 179 14.12 -33.00 39.36
N GLY A 180 13.93 -31.70 39.62
CA GLY A 180 13.80 -31.17 40.97
C GLY A 180 12.59 -31.76 41.70
N MET A 181 11.46 -31.93 41.02
CA MET A 181 10.27 -32.59 41.59
C MET A 181 10.53 -34.06 41.92
N LEU A 182 11.27 -34.77 41.07
CA LEU A 182 11.68 -36.14 41.33
C LEU A 182 12.61 -36.23 42.55
N LEU A 183 13.53 -35.29 42.69
CA LEU A 183 14.40 -35.17 43.87
C LEU A 183 13.59 -34.87 45.14
N SER A 184 12.59 -33.99 45.06
CA SER A 184 11.67 -33.70 46.16
C SER A 184 10.94 -34.96 46.64
N LEU A 185 10.35 -35.71 45.71
CA LEU A 185 9.68 -36.99 46.01
C LEU A 185 10.65 -38.01 46.59
N GLY A 186 11.87 -38.11 46.04
CA GLY A 186 12.92 -38.96 46.58
C GLY A 186 13.30 -38.58 48.02
N GLY A 187 13.42 -37.29 48.30
CA GLY A 187 13.67 -36.75 49.64
C GLY A 187 12.54 -37.10 50.62
N GLN A 188 11.27 -36.96 50.20
CA GLN A 188 10.11 -37.34 51.02
C GLN A 188 10.06 -38.84 51.29
N LEU A 189 10.36 -39.69 50.30
CA LEU A 189 10.42 -41.14 50.48
C LEU A 189 11.54 -41.56 51.44
N LEU A 190 12.71 -40.93 51.34
CA LEU A 190 13.80 -41.15 52.29
C LEU A 190 13.42 -40.67 53.69
N TRP A 191 12.78 -39.51 53.81
CA TRP A 191 12.31 -39.00 55.09
C TRP A 191 11.31 -39.97 55.74
N LEU A 192 10.32 -40.45 54.97
CA LEU A 192 9.38 -41.47 55.44
C LEU A 192 10.09 -42.76 55.89
N GLY A 193 11.15 -43.16 55.19
CA GLY A 193 12.00 -44.29 55.58
C GLY A 193 12.72 -44.07 56.91
N THR A 194 13.21 -42.85 57.17
CA THR A 194 13.83 -42.49 58.45
C THR A 194 12.82 -42.49 59.60
N VAL A 195 11.62 -41.95 59.40
CA VAL A 195 10.54 -41.96 60.41
C VAL A 195 10.12 -43.38 60.78
N ARG A 196 10.16 -44.31 59.81
CA ARG A 196 9.90 -45.74 60.03
C ARG A 196 11.05 -46.50 60.68
N GLY A 197 12.21 -45.86 60.90
CA GLY A 197 13.41 -46.53 61.38
C GLY A 197 14.03 -47.51 60.36
N LEU A 198 13.65 -47.42 59.08
CA LEU A 198 14.16 -48.30 58.02
C LEU A 198 15.54 -47.86 57.51
N ILE A 199 15.88 -46.59 57.67
CA ILE A 199 17.13 -45.99 57.16
C ILE A 199 18.02 -45.63 58.36
N PRO A 200 19.25 -46.17 58.44
CA PRO A 200 20.13 -45.98 59.59
C PRO A 200 20.75 -44.58 59.67
N PHE A 201 20.69 -43.79 58.60
CA PHE A 201 21.25 -42.44 58.53
C PHE A 201 20.15 -41.38 58.50
N PRO A 202 19.82 -40.75 59.63
CA PRO A 202 18.69 -39.82 59.72
C PRO A 202 18.88 -38.57 58.85
N ASP A 203 20.11 -38.19 58.46
CA ASP A 203 20.35 -36.97 57.68
C ASP A 203 20.36 -37.16 56.14
N SER A 204 20.25 -38.40 55.64
CA SER A 204 20.41 -38.66 54.20
C SER A 204 19.31 -38.06 53.32
N TYR A 205 18.12 -37.83 53.88
CA TYR A 205 16.98 -37.25 53.14
C TYR A 205 17.20 -35.79 52.73
N ARG A 206 18.15 -35.08 53.37
CA ARG A 206 18.43 -33.65 53.11
C ARG A 206 19.14 -33.42 51.78
N ALA A 207 20.02 -34.33 51.38
CA ALA A 207 20.81 -34.19 50.15
C ALA A 207 19.96 -33.99 48.87
N PRO A 208 18.92 -34.80 48.59
CA PRO A 208 18.08 -34.58 47.42
C PRO A 208 17.25 -33.29 47.50
N LEU A 209 16.83 -32.87 48.71
CA LEU A 209 16.13 -31.60 48.91
C LEU A 209 17.03 -30.40 48.56
N ILE A 210 18.28 -30.40 49.00
CA ILE A 210 19.25 -29.36 48.66
C ILE A 210 19.52 -29.33 47.16
N LEU A 211 19.72 -30.52 46.55
CA LEU A 211 19.93 -30.62 45.11
C LEU A 211 18.72 -30.12 44.31
N MET A 212 17.49 -30.32 44.80
CA MET A 212 16.28 -29.77 44.19
C MET A 212 16.36 -28.25 44.05
N TYR A 213 16.82 -27.51 45.08
CA TYR A 213 16.94 -26.05 45.00
C TYR A 213 17.91 -25.62 43.89
N PHE A 214 19.09 -26.24 43.81
CA PHE A 214 20.06 -25.93 42.75
C PHE A 214 19.49 -26.18 41.35
N VAL A 215 18.72 -27.25 41.20
CA VAL A 215 18.04 -27.58 39.95
C VAL A 215 16.94 -26.56 39.64
N PHE A 216 16.17 -26.12 40.63
CA PHE A 216 15.17 -25.07 40.47
C PHE A 216 15.80 -23.71 40.13
N TYR A 217 16.93 -23.35 40.74
CA TYR A 217 17.68 -22.15 40.37
C TYR A 217 18.11 -22.19 38.91
N ALA A 218 18.69 -23.32 38.47
CA ALA A 218 19.06 -23.50 37.08
C ALA A 218 17.85 -23.36 36.14
N ALA A 219 16.70 -23.91 36.51
CA ALA A 219 15.47 -23.81 35.74
C ALA A 219 14.96 -22.37 35.64
N ILE A 220 14.91 -21.62 36.74
CA ILE A 220 14.44 -20.23 36.78
C ILE A 220 15.42 -19.31 36.03
N VAL A 221 16.73 -19.47 36.23
CA VAL A 221 17.75 -18.66 35.53
C VAL A 221 17.69 -18.90 34.03
N LEU A 222 17.52 -20.16 33.58
CA LEU A 222 17.32 -20.47 32.16
C LEU A 222 16.02 -19.84 31.62
N LEU A 223 14.97 -19.77 32.43
CA LEU A 223 13.72 -19.11 32.08
C LEU A 223 13.89 -17.58 31.95
N ALA A 224 14.74 -16.98 32.79
CA ALA A 224 15.02 -15.53 32.80
C ALA A 224 15.94 -15.06 31.65
N ARG A 225 16.84 -15.92 31.14
CA ARG A 225 17.91 -15.56 30.17
C ARG A 225 17.41 -15.15 28.77
N ARG A 226 16.11 -15.25 28.49
CA ARG A 226 15.60 -15.30 27.12
C ARG A 226 15.71 -13.99 26.31
N HIS A 227 15.79 -12.79 26.93
CA HIS A 227 15.56 -11.53 26.17
C HIS A 227 16.37 -10.27 26.56
N ALA A 228 17.49 -10.34 27.29
CA ALA A 228 18.19 -9.12 27.72
C ALA A 228 19.45 -8.78 26.91
N THR A 229 19.71 -7.49 26.72
CA THR A 229 21.02 -6.96 26.32
C THR A 229 22.00 -7.06 27.49
N LEU A 230 23.32 -6.98 27.27
CA LEU A 230 24.32 -7.07 28.36
C LEU A 230 24.06 -6.07 29.51
N LEU A 231 23.69 -4.81 29.20
CA LEU A 231 23.33 -3.84 30.25
C LEU A 231 22.05 -4.23 30.98
N GLY A 232 21.04 -4.71 30.23
CA GLY A 232 19.82 -5.25 30.82
C GLY A 232 20.10 -6.40 31.79
N HIS A 233 21.03 -7.30 31.45
CA HIS A 233 21.44 -8.38 32.35
C HIS A 233 22.09 -7.86 33.64
N PHE A 234 22.93 -6.81 33.58
CA PHE A 234 23.55 -6.25 34.77
C PHE A 234 22.51 -5.58 35.69
N ARG A 235 21.58 -4.81 35.12
CA ARG A 235 20.46 -4.23 35.87
C ARG A 235 19.62 -5.31 36.53
N VAL A 236 19.30 -6.36 35.78
CA VAL A 236 18.56 -7.53 36.26
C VAL A 236 19.28 -8.22 37.42
N LEU A 237 20.59 -8.43 37.29
CA LEU A 237 21.42 -9.02 38.35
C LEU A 237 21.41 -8.16 39.62
N LEU A 238 21.47 -6.83 39.45
CA LEU A 238 21.45 -5.88 40.55
C LEU A 238 20.08 -5.88 41.25
N ASP A 239 18.97 -5.89 40.50
CA ASP A 239 17.62 -5.99 41.05
C ASP A 239 17.43 -7.29 41.85
N LEU A 240 17.94 -8.40 41.32
CA LEU A 240 17.95 -9.69 42.01
C LEU A 240 18.80 -9.65 43.29
N LEU A 241 20.00 -9.06 43.24
CA LEU A 241 20.88 -8.94 44.40
C LEU A 241 20.26 -8.05 45.48
N LEU A 242 19.55 -6.99 45.09
CA LEU A 242 18.88 -6.10 46.03
C LEU A 242 17.67 -6.79 46.69
N MET A 243 16.82 -7.47 45.91
CA MET A 243 15.67 -8.22 46.46
C MET A 243 16.16 -9.39 47.34
N GLY A 244 17.17 -10.12 46.86
CA GLY A 244 17.88 -11.18 47.58
C GLY A 244 18.47 -10.68 48.89
N GLY A 245 19.20 -9.57 48.84
CA GLY A 245 19.83 -8.95 50.00
C GLY A 245 18.81 -8.44 51.02
N ALA A 246 17.71 -7.83 50.57
CA ALA A 246 16.64 -7.37 51.45
C ALA A 246 15.97 -8.54 52.17
N ALA A 247 15.60 -9.59 51.43
CA ALA A 247 14.97 -10.77 52.01
C ALA A 247 15.94 -11.56 52.92
N LEU A 248 17.22 -11.65 52.55
CA LEU A 248 18.26 -12.27 53.39
C LEU A 248 18.51 -11.46 54.66
N ALA A 249 18.52 -10.12 54.60
CA ALA A 249 18.64 -9.27 55.78
C ALA A 249 17.47 -9.51 56.74
N LEU A 250 16.22 -9.54 56.24
CA LEU A 250 15.06 -9.86 57.06
C LEU A 250 15.18 -11.25 57.69
N ALA A 251 15.47 -12.27 56.88
CA ALA A 251 15.62 -13.62 57.39
C ALA A 251 16.78 -13.77 58.38
N TRP A 252 17.86 -13.00 58.22
CA TRP A 252 18.96 -12.96 59.16
C TRP A 252 18.48 -12.58 60.55
N PHE A 253 17.81 -11.43 60.67
CA PHE A 253 17.39 -10.91 61.98
C PHE A 253 16.21 -11.66 62.59
N PHE A 254 15.31 -12.23 61.78
CA PHE A 254 14.12 -12.91 62.29
C PHE A 254 14.31 -14.42 62.53
N VAL A 255 15.00 -15.13 61.63
CA VAL A 255 15.07 -16.60 61.64
C VAL A 255 16.49 -17.10 61.87
N LEU A 256 17.44 -16.75 60.99
CA LEU A 256 18.79 -17.34 61.01
C LEU A 256 19.56 -16.99 62.30
N ASN A 257 19.46 -15.75 62.79
CA ASN A 257 20.14 -15.37 64.03
C ASN A 257 19.66 -16.21 65.23
N GLN A 258 18.35 -16.51 65.29
CA GLN A 258 17.81 -17.39 66.33
C GLN A 258 18.28 -18.84 66.14
N LEU A 259 18.39 -19.28 64.89
CA LEU A 259 18.88 -20.60 64.52
C LEU A 259 20.34 -20.82 64.92
N PHE A 260 21.20 -19.83 64.71
CA PHE A 260 22.60 -19.91 65.08
C PHE A 260 22.82 -19.76 66.59
N GLY A 261 21.92 -19.06 67.29
CA GLY A 261 21.89 -18.96 68.75
C GLY A 261 21.36 -20.20 69.47
N SER A 262 20.69 -21.12 68.75
CA SER A 262 20.18 -22.37 69.32
C SER A 262 21.32 -23.32 69.74
N PRO A 263 21.21 -24.00 70.89
CA PRO A 263 22.24 -24.89 71.44
C PRO A 263 22.28 -26.26 70.74
N GLN A 264 22.27 -26.31 69.40
CA GLN A 264 22.49 -27.57 68.67
C GLN A 264 23.97 -28.00 68.69
N ASP A 265 24.21 -29.31 68.77
CA ASP A 265 25.52 -29.90 69.10
C ASP A 265 26.63 -29.71 68.06
N THR A 266 26.32 -29.43 66.77
CA THR A 266 27.35 -29.26 65.73
C THR A 266 27.07 -28.08 64.78
N LEU A 267 28.13 -27.36 64.38
CA LEU A 267 28.04 -26.27 63.40
C LEU A 267 27.48 -26.73 62.05
N LEU A 268 27.77 -27.98 61.66
CA LEU A 268 27.32 -28.55 60.40
C LEU A 268 25.80 -28.82 60.40
N ALA A 269 25.23 -29.28 61.52
CA ALA A 269 23.78 -29.41 61.67
C ALA A 269 23.09 -28.04 61.58
N ARG A 270 23.66 -27.00 62.22
CA ARG A 270 23.14 -25.63 62.12
C ARG A 270 23.23 -25.08 60.69
N ALA A 271 24.37 -25.28 60.02
CA ALA A 271 24.55 -24.86 58.63
C ALA A 271 23.55 -25.55 57.69
N TRP A 272 23.27 -26.84 57.91
CA TRP A 272 22.27 -27.55 57.13
C TRP A 272 20.86 -27.06 57.37
N LEU A 273 20.49 -26.84 58.63
CA LEU A 273 19.17 -26.32 58.98
C LEU A 273 18.98 -24.90 58.43
N ALA A 274 20.04 -24.08 58.40
CA ALA A 274 20.05 -22.75 57.80
C ALA A 274 19.94 -22.77 56.27
N CYS A 275 20.39 -23.85 55.62
CA CYS A 275 20.44 -23.93 54.17
C CYS A 275 19.04 -23.91 53.54
N LEU A 276 18.04 -24.53 54.18
CA LEU A 276 16.65 -24.55 53.70
C LEU A 276 16.04 -23.14 53.59
N PRO A 277 15.89 -22.35 54.67
CA PRO A 277 15.29 -21.02 54.59
C PRO A 277 16.12 -20.05 53.73
N VAL A 278 17.45 -20.19 53.71
CA VAL A 278 18.31 -19.39 52.80
C VAL A 278 17.97 -19.72 51.34
N ASN A 279 17.83 -21.00 51.03
CA ASN A 279 17.51 -21.42 49.68
C ASN A 279 16.12 -20.97 49.24
N ASP A 280 15.14 -21.00 50.15
CA ASP A 280 13.78 -20.50 49.91
C ASP A 280 13.75 -19.02 49.58
N ILE A 281 14.52 -18.21 50.32
CA ILE A 281 14.65 -16.78 50.05
C ILE A 281 15.22 -16.55 48.66
N VAL A 282 16.29 -17.27 48.30
CA VAL A 282 16.89 -17.17 46.97
C VAL A 282 15.88 -17.58 45.89
N LEU A 283 15.11 -18.64 46.13
CA LEU A 283 14.10 -19.17 45.22
C LEU A 283 12.94 -18.19 44.98
N VAL A 284 12.40 -17.62 46.07
CA VAL A 284 11.31 -16.64 46.04
C VAL A 284 11.78 -15.34 45.41
N THR A 285 13.00 -14.88 45.72
CA THR A 285 13.54 -13.65 45.12
C THR A 285 13.82 -13.81 43.64
N LEU A 286 14.37 -14.96 43.20
CA LEU A 286 14.48 -15.30 41.78
C LEU A 286 13.11 -15.32 41.07
N SER A 287 12.10 -15.92 41.71
CA SER A 287 10.76 -16.01 41.13
C SER A 287 10.02 -14.67 41.09
N SER A 288 10.17 -13.87 42.15
CA SER A 288 9.67 -12.50 42.24
C SER A 288 10.32 -11.63 41.18
N PHE A 289 11.64 -11.76 41.02
CA PHE A 289 12.40 -11.09 39.98
C PHE A 289 11.87 -11.45 38.58
N CYS A 290 11.63 -12.73 38.30
CA CYS A 290 11.02 -13.14 37.03
C CYS A 290 9.63 -12.53 36.80
N LEU A 291 8.81 -12.40 37.85
CA LEU A 291 7.49 -11.78 37.78
C LEU A 291 7.56 -10.26 37.54
N CYS A 292 8.51 -9.58 38.19
CA CYS A 292 8.71 -8.13 38.10
C CYS A 292 9.50 -7.71 36.86
N SER A 293 10.12 -8.64 36.14
CA SER A 293 10.90 -8.32 34.95
C SER A 293 10.01 -7.66 33.89
N LEU A 294 10.41 -6.45 33.47
CA LEU A 294 9.69 -5.63 32.49
C LEU A 294 9.65 -6.26 31.09
N THR A 295 10.43 -7.31 30.86
CA THR A 295 10.48 -8.05 29.59
C THR A 295 9.37 -9.09 29.45
N VAL A 296 8.56 -9.29 30.49
CA VAL A 296 7.53 -10.34 30.50
C VAL A 296 6.27 -9.82 29.80
N SER A 297 5.84 -10.53 28.76
CA SER A 297 4.56 -10.29 28.12
C SER A 297 3.41 -10.47 29.13
N GLU A 298 2.33 -9.70 29.00
CA GLU A 298 1.13 -9.83 29.86
C GLU A 298 0.60 -11.27 29.91
N GLU A 299 0.87 -12.04 28.86
CA GLU A 299 0.48 -13.43 28.76
C GLU A 299 1.41 -14.34 29.58
N MET A 300 2.71 -14.18 29.45
CA MET A 300 3.68 -14.92 30.25
C MET A 300 3.58 -14.58 31.75
N GLU A 301 3.10 -13.38 32.10
CA GLU A 301 2.84 -12.98 33.48
C GLU A 301 1.97 -14.01 34.22
N ARG A 302 0.92 -14.54 33.59
CA ARG A 302 0.04 -15.51 34.24
C ARG A 302 0.79 -16.80 34.62
N VAL A 303 1.81 -17.18 33.86
CA VAL A 303 2.68 -18.33 34.15
C VAL A 303 3.61 -18.00 35.29
N PHE A 304 4.25 -16.83 35.25
CA PHE A 304 5.16 -16.37 36.32
C PHE A 304 4.45 -16.13 37.64
N VAL A 305 3.21 -15.63 37.66
CA VAL A 305 2.40 -15.48 38.89
C VAL A 305 2.16 -16.84 39.54
N ARG A 306 1.82 -17.87 38.75
CA ARG A 306 1.63 -19.24 39.28
C ARG A 306 2.93 -19.83 39.80
N LEU A 307 4.03 -19.64 39.06
CA LEU A 307 5.35 -20.08 39.48
C LEU A 307 5.76 -19.38 40.79
N PHE A 308 5.59 -18.06 40.86
CA PHE A 308 5.90 -17.25 42.03
C PHE A 308 5.10 -17.70 43.26
N TRP A 309 3.78 -17.82 43.15
CA TRP A 309 2.95 -18.32 44.26
C TRP A 309 3.29 -19.76 44.63
N GLY A 310 3.63 -20.61 43.65
CA GLY A 310 4.11 -21.96 43.91
C GLY A 310 5.38 -21.96 44.75
N MET A 311 6.37 -21.14 44.38
CA MET A 311 7.62 -20.97 45.13
C MET A 311 7.42 -20.35 46.50
N CYS A 312 6.53 -19.35 46.63
CA CYS A 312 6.19 -18.75 47.91
C CYS A 312 5.55 -19.76 48.86
N LEU A 313 4.69 -20.65 48.36
CA LEU A 313 4.08 -21.70 49.19
C LEU A 313 5.09 -22.75 49.63
N LEU A 314 6.06 -23.12 48.78
CA LEU A 314 7.17 -24.00 49.18
C LEU A 314 8.01 -23.34 50.27
N ALA A 315 8.49 -22.12 50.02
CA ALA A 315 9.27 -21.35 50.97
C ALA A 315 8.54 -21.13 52.31
N PHE A 316 7.23 -20.90 52.25
CA PHE A 316 6.40 -20.78 53.43
C PHE A 316 6.30 -22.10 54.20
N SER A 317 6.13 -23.22 53.49
CA SER A 317 6.09 -24.56 54.09
C SER A 317 7.41 -24.90 54.80
N ASP A 318 8.54 -24.63 54.16
CA ASP A 318 9.88 -24.90 54.69
C ASP A 318 10.24 -23.95 55.85
N SER A 319 9.76 -22.70 55.79
CA SER A 319 9.86 -21.75 56.90
C SER A 319 9.03 -22.18 58.12
N LEU A 320 7.80 -22.69 57.89
CA LEU A 320 6.97 -23.25 58.96
C LEU A 320 7.67 -24.45 59.60
N TRP A 321 8.24 -25.36 58.81
CA TRP A 321 9.02 -26.47 59.33
C TRP A 321 10.18 -26.00 60.23
N THR A 322 10.96 -25.03 59.76
CA THR A 322 12.08 -24.47 60.52
C THR A 322 11.61 -23.84 61.84
N TYR A 323 10.46 -23.17 61.81
CA TYR A 323 9.85 -22.58 62.99
C TYR A 323 9.32 -23.61 63.99
N GLU A 324 8.69 -24.70 63.51
CA GLU A 324 8.25 -25.83 64.34
C GLU A 324 9.44 -26.47 65.06
N VAL A 325 10.55 -26.71 64.34
CA VAL A 325 11.79 -27.26 64.90
C VAL A 325 12.36 -26.34 66.00
N LEU A 326 12.22 -25.02 65.85
CA LEU A 326 12.69 -24.05 66.85
C LEU A 326 11.78 -23.99 68.08
N ARG A 327 10.46 -23.93 67.89
CA ARG A 327 9.50 -23.72 68.98
C ARG A 327 9.00 -24.99 69.66
N HIS A 328 9.28 -26.17 69.08
CA HIS A 328 8.76 -27.45 69.55
C HIS A 328 7.22 -27.46 69.63
N ASP A 329 6.58 -26.65 68.79
CA ASP A 329 5.14 -26.44 68.75
C ASP A 329 4.60 -26.98 67.42
N ALA A 330 3.70 -27.95 67.48
CA ALA A 330 3.26 -28.72 66.30
C ALA A 330 1.88 -28.29 65.76
N HIS A 331 1.35 -27.16 66.22
CA HIS A 331 0.06 -26.67 65.74
C HIS A 331 0.06 -26.19 64.28
N LEU A 332 1.23 -26.07 63.63
CA LEU A 332 1.39 -25.53 62.28
C LEU A 332 1.50 -26.60 61.18
N GLU A 333 1.48 -27.88 61.54
CA GLU A 333 1.71 -28.99 60.61
C GLU A 333 0.64 -29.04 59.52
N VAL A 334 -0.60 -28.64 59.85
CA VAL A 334 -1.74 -28.55 58.93
C VAL A 334 -1.42 -27.63 57.75
N ILE A 335 -0.92 -26.44 58.06
CA ILE A 335 -0.66 -25.40 57.07
C ILE A 335 0.51 -25.84 56.20
N ARG A 336 1.53 -26.45 56.80
CA ARG A 336 2.70 -27.02 56.12
C ARG A 336 2.30 -28.13 55.14
N ALA A 337 1.45 -29.04 55.58
CA ALA A 337 0.98 -30.18 54.80
C ALA A 337 0.15 -29.82 53.57
N ILE A 338 -0.59 -28.69 53.60
CA ILE A 338 -1.37 -28.19 52.46
C ILE A 338 -0.49 -27.36 51.53
N SER A 339 0.33 -26.48 52.09
CA SER A 339 1.15 -25.51 51.33
C SER A 339 2.16 -26.20 50.41
N ASN A 340 2.87 -27.22 50.88
CA ASN A 340 3.88 -27.92 50.08
C ASN A 340 3.31 -28.52 48.77
N PRO A 341 2.34 -29.47 48.81
CA PRO A 341 1.81 -30.06 47.59
C PRO A 341 1.10 -29.04 46.70
N LEU A 342 0.46 -28.01 47.29
CA LEU A 342 -0.15 -26.93 46.52
C LEU A 342 0.89 -26.11 45.75
N GLY A 343 2.04 -25.83 46.38
CA GLY A 343 3.17 -25.16 45.74
C GLY A 343 3.69 -25.94 44.53
N LEU A 344 3.94 -27.25 44.72
CA LEU A 344 4.35 -28.19 43.68
C LEU A 344 3.33 -28.25 42.51
N LEU A 345 2.04 -28.30 42.82
CA LEU A 345 0.96 -28.33 41.82
C LEU A 345 0.86 -27.02 41.03
N LEU A 346 1.07 -25.85 41.65
CA LEU A 346 1.09 -24.57 40.96
C LEU A 346 2.27 -24.43 40.00
N ILE A 347 3.44 -24.93 40.37
CA ILE A 347 4.63 -25.00 39.49
C ILE A 347 4.33 -25.88 38.27
N ALA A 348 3.72 -27.06 38.48
CA ALA A 348 3.31 -27.93 37.38
C ALA A 348 2.24 -27.27 36.49
N LEU A 349 1.27 -26.55 37.08
CA LEU A 349 0.26 -25.82 36.31
C LEU A 349 0.87 -24.70 35.47
N ALA A 350 1.90 -24.03 35.97
CA ALA A 350 2.68 -23.05 35.21
C ALA A 350 3.31 -23.71 33.95
N ALA A 351 3.84 -24.93 34.10
CA ALA A 351 4.40 -25.70 32.99
C ALA A 351 3.39 -26.02 31.89
N VAL A 352 2.17 -26.39 32.28
CA VAL A 352 1.07 -26.71 31.37
C VAL A 352 0.60 -25.48 30.60
N LYS A 353 0.55 -24.31 31.26
CA LYS A 353 0.09 -23.06 30.63
C LYS A 353 1.15 -22.37 29.76
N HIS A 354 2.43 -22.59 30.03
CA HIS A 354 3.54 -21.96 29.31
C HIS A 354 3.46 -22.02 27.75
N PRO A 355 3.23 -23.17 27.09
CA PRO A 355 3.16 -23.18 25.62
C PRO A 355 1.97 -22.40 25.05
N GLN A 356 0.84 -22.36 25.76
CA GLN A 356 -0.33 -21.60 25.34
C GLN A 356 0.00 -20.10 25.29
N MET A 357 0.69 -19.61 26.32
CA MET A 357 1.03 -18.20 26.44
C MET A 357 2.02 -17.76 25.35
N ILE A 358 2.98 -18.61 24.97
CA ILE A 358 3.91 -18.32 23.86
C ILE A 358 3.16 -18.18 22.54
N LEU A 359 2.17 -19.03 22.29
CA LEU A 359 1.35 -18.96 21.07
C LEU A 359 0.49 -17.68 21.07
N GLU A 360 -0.18 -17.39 22.18
CA GLU A 360 -1.00 -16.18 22.33
C GLU A 360 -0.15 -14.91 22.19
N GLU A 361 1.08 -14.91 22.72
CA GLU A 361 2.01 -13.80 22.57
C GLU A 361 2.38 -13.57 21.10
N ARG A 362 2.64 -14.62 20.32
CA ARG A 362 2.93 -14.49 18.88
C ARG A 362 1.74 -13.96 18.09
N LEU A 363 0.56 -14.52 18.33
CA LEU A 363 -0.68 -14.04 17.69
C LEU A 363 -0.93 -12.57 18.03
N ARG A 364 -0.66 -12.18 19.29
CA ARG A 364 -0.73 -10.78 19.70
C ARG A 364 0.35 -9.92 19.10
N LEU A 365 1.60 -10.39 18.95
CA LEU A 365 2.67 -9.63 18.30
C LEU A 365 2.33 -9.35 16.83
N GLN A 366 1.71 -10.31 16.13
CA GLN A 366 1.15 -10.08 14.80
C GLN A 366 0.00 -9.05 14.81
N GLN A 367 -0.80 -9.01 15.87
CA GLN A 367 -1.91 -8.05 16.01
C GLN A 367 -1.48 -6.69 16.63
N ARG A 368 -0.33 -6.59 17.31
CA ARG A 368 0.07 -5.47 18.18
C ARG A 368 0.57 -4.23 17.47
N VAL A 369 0.49 -4.17 16.14
CA VAL A 369 0.70 -2.92 15.40
C VAL A 369 -0.29 -1.82 15.83
N ARG A 370 -1.35 -2.13 16.60
CA ARG A 370 -2.45 -1.17 16.89
C ARG A 370 -2.79 -0.84 18.35
N SER A 371 -2.15 -1.41 19.38
CA SER A 371 -2.58 -1.15 20.79
C SER A 371 -1.48 -0.65 21.73
N TYR A 372 -1.19 0.65 21.63
CA TYR A 372 -0.36 1.43 22.57
C TYR A 372 -1.12 1.83 23.85
N GLY A 373 -1.94 0.92 24.41
CA GLY A 373 -2.86 1.26 25.49
C GLY A 373 -2.82 0.28 26.65
N ARG A 374 -1.87 0.47 27.58
CA ARG A 374 -1.96 0.13 29.03
C ARG A 374 -0.62 0.39 29.75
N SER A 375 -0.48 1.57 30.36
CA SER A 375 0.78 2.07 30.95
C SER A 375 0.87 1.98 32.49
N LEU A 376 -0.20 1.64 33.22
CA LEU A 376 -0.17 1.73 34.69
C LEU A 376 0.46 0.50 35.37
N ALA A 377 0.15 -0.71 34.92
CA ALA A 377 0.73 -1.94 35.48
C ALA A 377 2.25 -2.00 35.27
N PHE A 378 2.74 -1.46 34.14
CA PHE A 378 4.16 -1.36 33.83
C PHE A 378 4.90 -0.45 34.84
N SER A 379 4.32 0.71 35.15
CA SER A 379 4.88 1.63 36.14
C SER A 379 4.94 1.02 37.54
N LEU A 380 3.88 0.31 37.97
CA LEU A 380 3.86 -0.37 39.27
C LEU A 380 4.93 -1.47 39.39
N ARG A 381 5.15 -2.26 38.33
CA ARG A 381 6.21 -3.29 38.31
C ARG A 381 7.61 -2.70 38.39
N ALA A 382 7.87 -1.60 37.69
CA ALA A 382 9.17 -0.93 37.73
C ALA A 382 9.51 -0.44 39.15
N ILE A 383 8.50 0.03 39.89
CA ILE A 383 8.65 0.60 41.23
C ILE A 383 8.71 -0.48 42.33
N SER A 384 8.17 -1.67 42.08
CA SER A 384 8.04 -2.74 43.09
C SER A 384 9.33 -3.10 43.85
N PRO A 385 10.50 -3.32 43.22
CA PRO A 385 11.71 -3.67 43.97
C PRO A 385 12.21 -2.51 44.85
N SER A 386 12.00 -1.26 44.43
CA SER A 386 12.35 -0.08 45.23
C SER A 386 11.48 0.03 46.47
N LEU A 387 10.17 -0.24 46.34
CA LEU A 387 9.25 -0.26 47.48
C LEU A 387 9.61 -1.37 48.46
N LEU A 388 9.96 -2.56 47.97
CA LEU A 388 10.35 -3.68 48.83
C LEU A 388 11.60 -3.37 49.66
N ILE A 389 12.61 -2.75 49.05
CA ILE A 389 13.83 -2.32 49.75
C ILE A 389 13.50 -1.24 50.78
N LEU A 390 12.73 -0.22 50.40
CA LEU A 390 12.35 0.87 51.30
C LEU A 390 11.57 0.36 52.51
N MET A 391 10.62 -0.55 52.29
CA MET A 391 9.86 -1.22 53.35
C MET A 391 10.77 -2.07 54.25
N THR A 392 11.74 -2.78 53.66
CA THR A 392 12.71 -3.58 54.41
C THR A 392 13.58 -2.69 55.30
N CYS A 393 14.12 -1.60 54.76
CA CYS A 393 14.90 -0.62 55.52
C CYS A 393 14.07 0.01 56.64
N ALA A 394 12.80 0.37 56.37
CA ALA A 394 11.89 0.89 57.38
C ALA A 394 11.63 -0.13 58.51
N LEU A 395 11.43 -1.40 58.16
CA LEU A 395 11.19 -2.48 59.12
C LEU A 395 12.44 -2.79 59.97
N LEU A 396 13.62 -2.84 59.36
CA LEU A 396 14.91 -2.96 60.05
C LEU A 396 15.11 -1.81 61.06
N ASN A 397 14.84 -0.57 60.63
CA ASN A 397 15.00 0.61 61.47
C ASN A 397 13.92 0.77 62.55
N THR A 398 12.71 0.23 62.37
CA THR A 398 11.63 0.39 63.37
C THR A 398 11.59 -0.75 64.37
N VAL A 399 11.70 -2.00 63.90
CA VAL A 399 11.52 -3.19 64.74
C VAL A 399 12.83 -3.63 65.40
N ILE A 400 13.94 -3.62 64.63
CA ILE A 400 15.21 -4.18 65.09
C ILE A 400 16.05 -3.12 65.79
N ALA A 401 16.11 -1.90 65.26
CA ALA A 401 16.85 -0.81 65.91
C ALA A 401 16.32 -0.51 67.32
N ALA A 402 15.01 -0.66 67.55
CA ALA A 402 14.39 -0.48 68.86
C ALA A 402 14.91 -1.45 69.93
N ARG A 403 15.50 -2.59 69.54
CA ARG A 403 16.07 -3.57 70.49
C ARG A 403 17.45 -3.16 71.04
N GLY A 404 18.13 -2.19 70.41
CA GLY A 404 19.44 -1.68 70.84
C GLY A 404 20.60 -2.68 70.73
N GLY A 405 21.82 -2.26 71.08
CA GLY A 405 23.01 -3.11 71.15
C GLY A 405 23.76 -3.34 69.83
N GLN A 406 24.51 -4.44 69.72
CA GLN A 406 25.32 -4.76 68.53
C GLN A 406 24.46 -5.03 67.27
N THR A 407 23.21 -5.49 67.46
CA THR A 407 22.25 -5.70 66.38
C THR A 407 21.84 -4.39 65.69
N LEU A 408 21.92 -3.25 66.39
CA LEU A 408 21.66 -1.93 65.82
C LEU A 408 22.67 -1.57 64.73
N LEU A 409 23.97 -1.74 65.01
CA LEU A 409 25.04 -1.45 64.05
C LEU A 409 24.93 -2.33 62.80
N LEU A 410 24.62 -3.61 62.98
CA LEU A 410 24.41 -4.52 61.86
C LEU A 410 23.17 -4.15 61.04
N ALA A 411 22.07 -3.77 61.69
CA ALA A 411 20.84 -3.35 61.01
C ALA A 411 21.06 -2.08 60.18
N ILE A 412 21.68 -1.05 60.78
CA ILE A 412 22.02 0.20 60.08
C ILE A 412 22.99 -0.07 58.93
N GLY A 413 24.02 -0.89 59.14
CA GLY A 413 24.96 -1.29 58.09
C GLY A 413 24.28 -1.99 56.92
N SER A 414 23.38 -2.95 57.20
CA SER A 414 22.60 -3.63 56.16
C SER A 414 21.67 -2.68 55.40
N ALA A 415 21.00 -1.77 56.09
CA ALA A 415 20.14 -0.76 55.48
C ALA A 415 20.94 0.21 54.60
N PHE A 416 22.14 0.62 55.05
CA PHE A 416 23.04 1.47 54.27
C PHE A 416 23.48 0.79 52.97
N VAL A 417 23.89 -0.49 53.02
CA VAL A 417 24.27 -1.25 51.82
C VAL A 417 23.09 -1.38 50.84
N LEU A 418 21.89 -1.68 51.34
CA LEU A 418 20.68 -1.75 50.51
C LEU A 418 20.34 -0.39 49.86
N MET A 419 20.47 0.71 50.60
CA MET A 419 20.27 2.06 50.07
C MET A 419 21.30 2.44 49.01
N MET A 420 22.58 2.11 49.21
CA MET A 420 23.62 2.32 48.19
C MET A 420 23.35 1.50 46.92
N GLY A 421 22.89 0.27 47.07
CA GLY A 421 22.45 -0.54 45.95
C GLY A 421 21.25 0.09 45.21
N LEU A 422 20.28 0.65 45.93
CA LEU A 422 19.16 1.38 45.34
C LEU A 422 19.62 2.61 44.55
N VAL A 423 20.54 3.41 45.07
CA VAL A 423 21.12 4.56 44.35
C VAL A 423 21.83 4.11 43.07
N THR A 424 22.62 3.04 43.16
CA THR A 424 23.29 2.44 42.00
C THR A 424 22.27 1.99 40.94
N ARG A 425 21.19 1.32 41.37
CA ARG A 425 20.06 0.94 40.51
C ARG A 425 19.45 2.13 39.78
N GLN A 426 19.15 3.21 40.51
CA GLN A 426 18.54 4.42 39.92
C GLN A 426 19.48 5.07 38.91
N SER A 427 20.79 5.11 39.19
CA SER A 427 21.79 5.64 38.26
C SER A 427 21.82 4.85 36.93
N LEU A 428 21.78 3.52 36.99
CA LEU A 428 21.71 2.67 35.79
C LEU A 428 20.42 2.87 35.01
N SER A 429 19.28 2.99 35.71
CA SER A 429 18.00 3.23 35.05
C SER A 429 17.99 4.57 34.30
N LEU A 430 18.63 5.62 34.85
CA LEU A 430 18.78 6.90 34.17
C LEU A 430 19.69 6.79 32.94
N LEU A 431 20.80 6.05 33.04
CA LEU A 431 21.69 5.80 31.89
C LEU A 431 20.99 5.03 30.77
N GLU A 432 20.20 4.02 31.11
CA GLU A 432 19.39 3.27 30.15
C GLU A 432 18.31 4.15 29.50
N HIS A 433 17.64 4.99 30.28
CA HIS A 433 16.64 5.92 29.73
C HIS A 433 17.28 6.89 28.73
N GLY A 434 18.45 7.44 29.05
CA GLY A 434 19.21 8.27 28.12
C GLY A 434 19.69 7.53 26.87
N ARG A 435 19.92 6.22 26.94
CA ARG A 435 20.24 5.39 25.76
C ARG A 435 18.99 5.11 24.92
N MET A 436 17.87 4.78 25.57
CA MET A 436 16.60 4.49 24.89
C MET A 436 16.07 5.73 24.17
N ILE A 437 16.14 6.91 24.78
CA ILE A 437 15.76 8.17 24.13
C ILE A 437 16.59 8.39 22.86
N ARG A 438 17.91 8.15 22.90
CA ARG A 438 18.79 8.27 21.73
C ARG A 438 18.41 7.27 20.62
N GLN A 439 18.07 6.03 20.98
CA GLN A 439 17.62 5.04 20.01
C GLN A 439 16.25 5.40 19.40
N LEU A 440 15.33 5.91 20.21
CA LEU A 440 14.03 6.38 19.74
C LEU A 440 14.19 7.58 18.81
N GLN A 441 15.07 8.53 19.13
CA GLN A 441 15.40 9.65 18.25
C GLN A 441 15.97 9.17 16.92
N GLN A 442 16.89 8.20 16.93
CA GLN A 442 17.43 7.61 15.70
C GLN A 442 16.35 6.90 14.87
N ALA A 443 15.49 6.10 15.51
CA ALA A 443 14.38 5.44 14.82
C ALA A 443 13.38 6.46 14.25
N LEU A 444 13.07 7.52 14.99
CA LEU A 444 12.21 8.61 14.50
C LEU A 444 12.83 9.30 13.29
N LEU A 445 14.13 9.59 13.29
CA LEU A 445 14.81 10.16 12.13
C LEU A 445 14.75 9.22 10.91
N LEU A 446 14.94 7.91 11.09
CA LEU A 446 14.81 6.93 10.01
C LEU A 446 13.37 6.86 9.48
N THR A 447 12.36 6.78 10.35
CA THR A 447 10.96 6.77 9.91
C THR A 447 10.55 8.07 9.21
N GLN A 448 11.10 9.22 9.64
CA GLN A 448 10.91 10.49 8.94
C GLN A 448 11.57 10.46 7.55
N GLN A 449 12.75 9.85 7.42
CA GLN A 449 13.41 9.67 6.14
C GLN A 449 12.59 8.77 5.20
N GLU A 450 12.12 7.62 5.67
CA GLU A 450 11.24 6.71 4.90
C GLU A 450 9.93 7.40 4.48
N LEU A 451 9.34 8.21 5.36
CA LEU A 451 8.15 9.01 5.03
C LEU A 451 8.45 10.06 3.96
N ASN A 452 9.61 10.70 4.00
CA ASN A 452 10.02 11.66 2.98
C ASN A 452 10.28 10.98 1.63
N GLU A 453 10.92 9.81 1.63
CA GLU A 453 11.09 8.99 0.42
C GLU A 453 9.74 8.55 -0.16
N SER A 454 8.81 8.10 0.67
CA SER A 454 7.45 7.75 0.24
C SER A 454 6.70 8.96 -0.33
N ARG A 455 6.86 10.15 0.26
CA ARG A 455 6.29 11.40 -0.28
C ARG A 455 6.85 11.71 -1.66
N HIS A 456 8.16 11.56 -1.88
CA HIS A 456 8.76 11.78 -3.20
C HIS A 456 8.24 10.82 -4.26
N VAL A 457 8.03 9.54 -3.92
CA VAL A 457 7.42 8.57 -4.85
C VAL A 457 5.98 8.94 -5.17
N ILE A 458 5.19 9.38 -4.17
CA ILE A 458 3.81 9.85 -4.40
C ILE A 458 3.82 11.09 -5.32
N ASP A 459 4.74 12.02 -5.11
CA ASP A 459 4.85 13.21 -5.95
C ASP A 459 5.22 12.84 -7.40
N GLN A 460 6.14 11.90 -7.60
CA GLN A 460 6.48 11.39 -8.94
C GLN A 460 5.27 10.74 -9.64
N VAL A 461 4.57 9.84 -8.94
CA VAL A 461 3.37 9.19 -9.47
C VAL A 461 2.28 10.23 -9.78
N SER A 462 2.16 11.28 -8.96
CA SER A 462 1.20 12.35 -9.20
C SER A 462 1.53 13.19 -10.44
N ARG A 463 2.83 13.41 -10.73
CA ARG A 463 3.29 14.12 -11.93
C ARG A 463 3.02 13.29 -13.18
N GLU A 464 3.37 12.00 -13.16
CA GLU A 464 3.08 11.09 -14.26
C GLU A 464 1.57 10.98 -14.54
N ALA A 465 0.75 10.93 -13.49
CA ALA A 465 -0.71 10.90 -13.64
C ALA A 465 -1.26 12.20 -14.25
N ARG A 466 -0.69 13.36 -13.92
CA ARG A 466 -1.07 14.65 -14.53
C ARG A 466 -0.65 14.72 -15.99
N GLU A 467 0.55 14.27 -16.33
CA GLU A 467 1.03 14.21 -17.71
C GLU A 467 0.17 13.28 -18.57
N LYS A 468 -0.19 12.09 -18.06
CA LYS A 468 -1.10 11.17 -18.76
C LYS A 468 -2.47 11.77 -19.01
N ARG A 469 -3.06 12.44 -18.01
CA ARG A 469 -4.35 13.13 -18.19
C ARG A 469 -4.29 14.24 -19.24
N ALA A 470 -3.22 15.05 -19.23
CA ALA A 470 -3.03 16.11 -20.22
C ALA A 470 -2.87 15.53 -21.65
N VAL A 471 -2.17 14.39 -21.79
CA VAL A 471 -2.05 13.68 -23.07
C VAL A 471 -3.40 13.12 -23.51
N GLU A 472 -4.16 12.47 -22.63
CA GLU A 472 -5.49 11.94 -22.94
C GLU A 472 -6.46 13.03 -23.41
N GLU A 473 -6.46 14.19 -22.74
CA GLU A 473 -7.27 15.35 -23.13
C GLU A 473 -6.89 15.86 -24.53
N ALA A 474 -5.59 16.00 -24.82
CA ALA A 474 -5.10 16.41 -26.12
C ALA A 474 -5.42 15.38 -27.24
N ILE A 475 -5.40 14.08 -26.95
CA ILE A 475 -5.86 13.04 -27.88
C ILE A 475 -7.35 13.20 -28.18
N GLY A 476 -8.16 13.51 -27.17
CA GLY A 476 -9.59 13.77 -27.34
C GLY A 476 -9.87 14.93 -28.30
N ILE A 477 -9.15 16.05 -28.13
CA ILE A 477 -9.24 17.22 -29.02
C ILE A 477 -8.86 16.86 -30.46
N LEU A 478 -7.75 16.13 -30.64
CA LEU A 478 -7.28 15.73 -31.97
C LEU A 478 -8.27 14.77 -32.66
N ARG A 479 -8.83 13.80 -31.92
CA ARG A 479 -9.82 12.85 -32.44
C ARG A 479 -11.09 13.56 -32.90
N ASN A 480 -11.55 14.56 -32.15
CA ASN A 480 -12.70 15.38 -32.53
C ASN A 480 -12.43 16.19 -33.80
N ALA A 481 -11.25 16.83 -33.91
CA ALA A 481 -10.85 17.56 -35.11
C ALA A 481 -10.77 16.64 -36.33
N HIS A 482 -10.22 15.43 -36.17
CA HIS A 482 -10.15 14.43 -37.23
C HIS A 482 -11.54 13.93 -37.66
N ALA A 483 -12.47 13.75 -36.71
CA ALA A 483 -13.85 13.38 -37.00
C ALA A 483 -14.60 14.47 -37.77
N LEU A 484 -14.34 15.75 -37.47
CA LEU A 484 -14.89 16.87 -38.23
C LEU A 484 -14.33 16.94 -39.66
N LEU A 485 -13.01 16.76 -39.82
CA LEU A 485 -12.39 16.69 -41.15
C LEU A 485 -12.97 15.55 -42.00
N ALA A 486 -13.17 14.36 -41.41
CA ALA A 486 -13.77 13.21 -42.09
C ALA A 486 -15.22 13.46 -42.53
N ARG A 487 -15.93 14.40 -41.89
CA ARG A 487 -17.28 14.84 -42.30
C ARG A 487 -17.25 15.89 -43.43
N GLY A 488 -16.07 16.26 -43.94
CA GLY A 488 -15.91 17.26 -45.00
C GLY A 488 -15.90 18.70 -44.49
N ASP A 489 -15.76 18.91 -43.19
CA ASP A 489 -15.57 20.23 -42.61
C ASP A 489 -14.07 20.58 -42.59
N PHE A 490 -13.62 21.28 -43.64
CA PHE A 490 -12.24 21.71 -43.80
C PHE A 490 -11.88 22.95 -42.94
N SER A 491 -12.83 23.45 -42.13
CA SER A 491 -12.56 24.53 -41.16
C SER A 491 -12.05 24.00 -39.81
N ALA A 492 -12.12 22.69 -39.57
CA ALA A 492 -11.71 22.08 -38.32
C ALA A 492 -10.20 22.19 -38.09
N ARG A 493 -9.80 22.94 -37.06
CA ARG A 493 -8.40 23.05 -36.61
C ARG A 493 -8.22 22.35 -35.27
N ALA A 494 -7.13 21.60 -35.13
CA ALA A 494 -6.70 21.06 -33.85
C ALA A 494 -5.95 22.16 -33.06
N ILE A 495 -6.57 22.69 -32.00
CA ILE A 495 -5.97 23.68 -31.10
C ILE A 495 -5.41 22.94 -29.88
N VAL A 496 -4.14 22.58 -29.93
CA VAL A 496 -3.41 21.99 -28.80
C VAL A 496 -2.43 23.04 -28.31
N THR A 497 -2.62 23.56 -27.08
CA THR A 497 -1.90 24.74 -26.55
C THR A 497 -0.48 24.44 -26.08
N SER A 498 -0.20 23.21 -25.64
CA SER A 498 1.13 22.73 -25.26
C SER A 498 1.12 21.22 -25.04
N GLY A 499 2.28 20.56 -25.15
CA GLY A 499 2.44 19.14 -24.83
C GLY A 499 3.08 18.30 -25.94
N PRO A 500 3.35 17.00 -25.68
CA PRO A 500 4.06 16.12 -26.61
C PRO A 500 3.32 15.86 -27.93
N LEU A 501 2.01 16.19 -27.98
CA LEU A 501 1.16 16.01 -29.17
C LEU A 501 1.08 17.27 -30.05
N LEU A 502 1.74 18.36 -29.67
CA LEU A 502 1.80 19.60 -30.46
C LEU A 502 2.29 19.36 -31.91
N PRO A 503 3.36 18.57 -32.17
CA PRO A 503 3.84 18.34 -33.54
C PRO A 503 2.79 17.63 -34.40
N ILE A 504 2.02 16.71 -33.79
CA ILE A 504 0.96 15.97 -34.47
C ILE A 504 -0.19 16.90 -34.82
N ALA A 505 -0.64 17.75 -33.89
CA ALA A 505 -1.67 18.75 -34.14
C ALA A 505 -1.26 19.74 -35.26
N MET A 506 0.01 20.15 -35.29
CA MET A 506 0.55 21.01 -36.35
C MET A 506 0.53 20.31 -37.72
N SER A 507 0.96 19.05 -37.78
CA SER A 507 0.91 18.24 -39.01
C SER A 507 -0.52 18.03 -39.51
N PHE A 508 -1.47 17.85 -38.60
CA PHE A 508 -2.89 17.72 -38.91
C PHE A 508 -3.43 19.03 -39.52
N ASN A 509 -3.14 20.19 -38.92
CA ASN A 509 -3.58 21.47 -39.44
C ASN A 509 -3.04 21.75 -40.86
N LEU A 510 -1.77 21.40 -41.13
CA LEU A 510 -1.19 21.50 -42.47
C LEU A 510 -1.87 20.56 -43.48
N MET A 511 -2.28 19.37 -43.04
CA MET A 511 -3.03 18.43 -43.89
C MET A 511 -4.42 18.98 -44.22
N VAL A 512 -5.14 19.52 -43.23
CA VAL A 512 -6.45 20.16 -43.43
C VAL A 512 -6.34 21.30 -44.44
N GLU A 513 -5.29 22.12 -44.33
CA GLU A 513 -5.02 23.21 -45.26
C GLU A 513 -4.74 22.71 -46.69
N ARG A 514 -3.96 21.64 -46.86
CA ARG A 514 -3.76 21.04 -48.19
C ARG A 514 -5.06 20.47 -48.76
N LEU A 515 -5.84 19.77 -47.96
CA LEU A 515 -7.11 19.20 -48.42
C LEU A 515 -8.13 20.29 -48.80
N SER A 516 -8.16 21.42 -48.07
CA SER A 516 -9.03 22.54 -48.42
C SER A 516 -8.63 23.17 -49.76
N THR A 517 -7.33 23.31 -50.04
CA THR A 517 -6.85 23.79 -51.34
C THR A 517 -7.17 22.83 -52.48
N LEU A 518 -7.04 21.51 -52.26
CA LEU A 518 -7.41 20.50 -53.25
C LEU A 518 -8.92 20.51 -53.53
N LYS A 519 -9.75 20.72 -52.51
CA LYS A 519 -11.19 20.87 -52.70
C LYS A 519 -11.52 22.10 -53.54
N GLN A 520 -10.93 23.25 -53.23
CA GLN A 520 -11.11 24.48 -54.03
C GLN A 520 -10.67 24.29 -55.49
N GLN A 521 -9.55 23.59 -55.72
CA GLN A 521 -9.12 23.23 -57.08
C GLN A 521 -10.14 22.32 -57.78
N THR A 522 -10.65 21.31 -57.08
CA THR A 522 -11.67 20.39 -57.63
C THR A 522 -12.94 21.14 -58.02
N GLU A 523 -13.42 22.05 -57.16
CA GLU A 523 -14.57 22.93 -57.45
C GLU A 523 -14.31 23.83 -58.66
N ALA A 524 -13.09 24.39 -58.77
CA ALA A 524 -12.70 25.19 -59.93
C ALA A 524 -12.68 24.35 -61.24
N TYR A 525 -12.22 23.10 -61.18
CA TYR A 525 -12.26 22.19 -62.34
C TYR A 525 -13.69 21.83 -62.76
N GLU A 526 -14.59 21.56 -61.81
CA GLU A 526 -16.01 21.31 -62.12
C GLU A 526 -16.66 22.54 -62.75
N HIS A 527 -16.34 23.74 -62.27
CA HIS A 527 -16.78 24.98 -62.92
C HIS A 527 -16.29 25.09 -64.37
N LEU A 528 -15.00 24.85 -64.62
CA LEU A 528 -14.43 24.88 -65.97
C LEU A 528 -15.09 23.83 -66.89
N ARG A 529 -15.32 22.61 -66.38
CA ARG A 529 -15.97 21.52 -67.11
C ARG A 529 -17.39 21.89 -67.55
N ASN A 530 -18.18 22.45 -66.64
CA ASN A 530 -19.54 22.90 -66.93
C ASN A 530 -19.55 24.00 -68.00
N GLU A 531 -18.58 24.92 -67.95
CA GLU A 531 -18.44 25.96 -68.98
C GLU A 531 -17.98 25.42 -70.33
N CYS A 532 -17.09 24.42 -70.37
CA CYS A 532 -16.73 23.73 -71.61
C CYS A 532 -17.92 22.98 -72.23
N GLN A 533 -18.79 22.38 -71.42
CA GLN A 533 -20.04 21.77 -71.90
C GLN A 533 -20.97 22.82 -72.53
N MET A 534 -21.08 24.00 -71.91
CA MET A 534 -21.84 25.10 -72.50
C MET A 534 -21.22 25.58 -73.82
N LEU A 535 -19.89 25.76 -73.88
CA LEU A 535 -19.19 26.13 -75.12
C LEU A 535 -19.44 25.10 -76.23
N ARG A 536 -19.44 23.81 -75.91
CA ARG A 536 -19.77 22.75 -76.87
C ARG A 536 -21.17 22.93 -77.44
N GLY A 537 -22.18 23.16 -76.59
CA GLY A 537 -23.55 23.42 -77.05
C GLY A 537 -23.64 24.64 -77.97
N VAL A 538 -22.87 25.69 -77.68
CA VAL A 538 -22.77 26.90 -78.53
C VAL A 538 -22.18 26.60 -79.92
N VAL A 539 -21.10 25.84 -79.97
CA VAL A 539 -20.44 25.47 -81.23
C VAL A 539 -21.35 24.56 -82.06
N GLU A 540 -22.03 23.61 -81.43
CA GLU A 540 -23.01 22.74 -82.09
C GLU A 540 -24.15 23.57 -82.69
N HIS A 541 -24.69 24.56 -81.97
CA HIS A 541 -25.72 25.47 -82.49
C HIS A 541 -25.24 26.34 -83.66
N LEU A 542 -24.00 26.83 -83.60
CA LEU A 542 -23.39 27.61 -84.68
C LEU A 542 -23.21 26.76 -85.96
N SER A 543 -22.81 25.50 -85.80
CA SER A 543 -22.63 24.58 -86.92
C SER A 543 -23.94 24.27 -87.66
N MET A 544 -25.08 24.39 -86.98
CA MET A 544 -26.41 24.24 -87.58
C MET A 544 -26.91 25.52 -88.26
N GLY A 545 -26.11 26.59 -88.30
CA GLY A 545 -26.45 27.86 -88.97
C GLY A 545 -27.47 28.72 -88.21
N GLY A 546 -27.73 28.43 -86.94
CA GLY A 546 -28.62 29.24 -86.09
C GLY A 546 -27.98 30.59 -85.73
N PRO A 547 -28.77 31.66 -85.55
CA PRO A 547 -28.27 32.90 -84.98
C PRO A 547 -27.77 32.66 -83.55
N LEU A 548 -26.62 33.25 -83.20
CA LEU A 548 -26.18 33.31 -81.82
C LEU A 548 -27.19 34.11 -80.99
N ALA A 549 -27.94 33.44 -80.10
CA ALA A 549 -28.70 34.08 -79.03
C ALA A 549 -27.75 34.99 -78.20
N PRO A 550 -28.22 36.07 -77.56
CA PRO A 550 -27.35 37.06 -76.93
C PRO A 550 -26.50 36.45 -75.81
N MET A 551 -25.27 36.06 -76.13
CA MET A 551 -24.29 35.44 -75.22
C MET A 551 -23.67 36.42 -74.21
N GLN A 552 -24.23 37.62 -74.09
CA GLN A 552 -23.70 38.70 -73.28
C GLN A 552 -23.69 38.37 -71.78
N LYS A 553 -24.50 37.39 -71.33
CA LYS A 553 -24.52 36.91 -69.93
C LYS A 553 -23.49 35.82 -69.61
N ILE A 554 -22.94 35.11 -70.60
CA ILE A 554 -22.07 33.94 -70.37
C ILE A 554 -20.60 34.36 -70.21
N SER A 555 -20.19 35.49 -70.81
CA SER A 555 -18.79 35.93 -70.87
C SER A 555 -18.21 36.53 -69.57
N GLN A 556 -18.96 36.66 -68.46
CA GLN A 556 -18.48 37.40 -67.28
C GLN A 556 -17.82 36.53 -66.20
N LYS A 557 -18.03 35.21 -66.18
CA LYS A 557 -17.58 34.38 -65.03
C LYS A 557 -16.24 33.68 -65.21
N SER A 558 -15.75 33.47 -66.44
CA SER A 558 -14.43 32.89 -66.67
C SER A 558 -13.59 33.70 -67.67
N PRO A 559 -12.42 34.24 -67.23
CA PRO A 559 -11.55 35.00 -68.11
C PRO A 559 -10.85 34.12 -69.16
N GLU A 560 -10.74 32.81 -68.92
CA GLU A 560 -9.97 31.88 -69.75
C GLU A 560 -10.70 31.47 -71.05
N LEU A 561 -12.03 31.32 -71.01
CA LEU A 561 -12.83 30.96 -72.19
C LEU A 561 -13.30 32.18 -73.01
N ARG A 562 -13.18 33.37 -72.43
CA ARG A 562 -13.50 34.65 -73.08
C ARG A 562 -12.86 34.85 -74.46
N PRO A 563 -11.55 34.60 -74.70
CA PRO A 563 -10.97 34.73 -76.03
C PRO A 563 -11.61 33.79 -77.05
N ILE A 564 -11.97 32.57 -76.66
CA ILE A 564 -12.60 31.59 -77.55
C ILE A 564 -13.99 32.07 -77.97
N PHE A 565 -14.80 32.55 -77.03
CA PHE A 565 -16.11 33.14 -77.34
C PHE A 565 -15.99 34.38 -78.25
N LEU A 566 -15.01 35.25 -78.01
CA LEU A 566 -14.77 36.42 -78.85
C LEU A 566 -14.36 36.03 -80.28
N THR A 567 -13.55 34.97 -80.45
CA THR A 567 -13.18 34.48 -81.79
C THR A 567 -14.37 33.93 -82.56
N LEU A 568 -15.30 33.22 -81.90
CA LEU A 568 -16.51 32.70 -82.54
C LEU A 568 -17.45 33.82 -83.00
N VAL A 569 -17.65 34.84 -82.17
CA VAL A 569 -18.44 36.04 -82.52
C VAL A 569 -17.80 36.81 -83.67
N TYR A 570 -16.47 36.96 -83.66
CA TYR A 570 -15.73 37.60 -84.75
C TYR A 570 -15.88 36.84 -86.07
N PHE A 571 -15.73 35.51 -86.05
CA PHE A 571 -15.85 34.66 -87.22
C PHE A 571 -17.25 34.73 -87.84
N GLN A 572 -18.31 34.71 -87.02
CA GLN A 572 -19.69 34.86 -87.49
C GLN A 572 -19.89 36.22 -88.18
N ARG A 573 -19.42 37.31 -87.56
CA ARG A 573 -19.54 38.66 -88.12
C ARG A 573 -18.78 38.78 -89.44
N GLN A 574 -17.61 38.16 -89.56
CA GLN A 574 -16.83 38.13 -90.78
C GLN A 574 -17.56 37.37 -91.91
N GLN A 575 -18.16 36.21 -91.61
CA GLN A 575 -18.96 35.49 -92.60
C GLN A 575 -20.16 36.31 -93.08
N GLN A 576 -20.87 36.97 -92.16
CA GLN A 576 -22.01 37.82 -92.50
C GLN A 576 -21.61 39.00 -93.38
N GLN A 577 -20.45 39.61 -93.11
CA GLN A 577 -19.90 40.68 -93.96
C GLN A 577 -19.50 40.20 -95.36
N GLN A 578 -18.85 39.03 -95.46
CA GLN A 578 -18.51 38.44 -96.78
C GLN A 578 -19.77 38.17 -97.60
N TRP A 579 -20.83 37.69 -96.94
CA TRP A 579 -22.12 37.45 -97.58
C TRP A 579 -22.74 38.73 -98.14
N HIS A 580 -22.81 39.80 -97.34
CA HIS A 580 -23.34 41.08 -97.80
C HIS A 580 -22.52 41.67 -98.95
N ALA A 581 -21.19 41.55 -98.91
CA ALA A 581 -20.32 42.02 -99.99
C ALA A 581 -20.58 41.27 -101.31
N GLN A 582 -20.73 39.95 -101.26
CA GLN A 582 -21.07 39.16 -102.46
C GLN A 582 -22.43 39.56 -103.04
N MET A 583 -23.43 39.81 -102.19
CA MET A 583 -24.75 40.23 -102.64
C MET A 583 -24.71 41.60 -103.34
N GLN A 584 -23.97 42.56 -102.78
CA GLN A 584 -23.77 43.87 -103.39
C GLN A 584 -23.06 43.80 -104.75
N THR A 585 -22.04 42.94 -104.89
CA THR A 585 -21.37 42.77 -106.19
C THR A 585 -22.31 42.20 -107.26
N LEU A 586 -23.20 41.29 -106.88
CA LEU A 586 -24.17 40.73 -107.80
C LEU A 586 -25.23 41.74 -108.22
N GLU A 587 -25.70 42.59 -107.30
CA GLU A 587 -26.61 43.69 -107.66
C GLU A 587 -25.95 44.70 -108.60
N MET A 588 -24.67 45.03 -108.37
CA MET A 588 -23.92 45.92 -109.26
C MET A 588 -23.76 45.33 -110.67
N ILE A 589 -23.42 44.04 -110.77
CA ILE A 589 -23.31 43.35 -112.08
C ILE A 589 -24.67 43.33 -112.79
N LYS A 590 -25.76 43.09 -112.07
CA LYS A 590 -27.12 43.13 -112.62
C LYS A 590 -27.47 44.51 -113.20
N ALA A 591 -27.14 45.58 -112.48
CA ALA A 591 -27.36 46.96 -112.93
C ALA A 591 -26.56 47.31 -114.19
N GLN A 592 -25.28 46.91 -114.26
CA GLN A 592 -24.46 47.12 -115.46
C GLN A 592 -24.97 46.37 -116.69
N LEU A 593 -25.48 45.14 -116.50
CA LEU A 593 -26.10 44.36 -117.58
C LEU A 593 -27.40 44.98 -118.10
N GLN A 594 -28.22 45.55 -117.22
CA GLN A 594 -29.42 46.27 -117.62
C GLN A 594 -29.07 47.47 -118.50
N TYR A 595 -28.09 48.27 -118.07
CA TYR A 595 -27.61 49.43 -118.83
C TYR A 595 -27.08 49.06 -120.23
N LEU A 596 -26.31 47.97 -120.33
CA LEU A 596 -25.85 47.46 -121.63
C LEU A 596 -27.01 47.01 -122.53
N SER A 597 -28.02 46.36 -121.97
CA SER A 597 -29.19 45.92 -122.75
C SER A 597 -30.01 47.09 -123.28
N GLU A 598 -30.17 48.15 -122.47
CA GLU A 598 -30.89 49.37 -122.86
C GLU A 598 -30.14 50.15 -123.94
N GLY A 599 -28.81 50.24 -123.84
CA GLY A 599 -27.96 50.87 -124.86
C GLY A 599 -28.05 50.18 -126.22
N ILE A 600 -28.09 48.84 -126.24
CA ILE A 600 -28.26 48.06 -127.48
C ILE A 600 -29.68 48.27 -128.06
N GLY A 601 -30.71 48.36 -127.20
CA GLY A 601 -32.08 48.66 -127.64
C GLY A 601 -32.24 50.05 -128.27
N ALA A 602 -31.54 51.06 -127.74
CA ALA A 602 -31.58 52.42 -128.29
C ALA A 602 -30.95 52.53 -129.70
N LEU A 603 -29.95 51.71 -130.00
CA LEU A 603 -29.30 51.62 -131.31
C LEU A 603 -30.20 51.02 -132.40
N ASP A 604 -31.15 50.14 -132.03
CA ASP A 604 -32.06 49.49 -132.99
C ASP A 604 -33.15 50.45 -133.51
N ASN A 605 -33.45 51.50 -132.76
CA ASN A 605 -34.47 52.51 -133.10
C ASN A 605 -33.93 53.69 -133.96
N TYR A 606 -32.62 53.76 -134.22
CA TYR A 606 -32.04 54.81 -135.06
C TYR A 606 -32.24 54.49 -136.55
N SER A 607 -33.14 55.21 -137.23
CA SER A 607 -33.31 55.13 -138.68
C SER A 607 -32.52 56.24 -139.39
N PHE A 608 -31.48 55.86 -140.15
CA PHE A 608 -30.67 56.80 -140.94
C PHE A 608 -31.24 57.01 -142.34
N THR A 609 -31.30 58.28 -142.77
CA THR A 609 -31.99 58.73 -143.99
C THR A 609 -31.09 58.89 -145.23
N SER A 610 -29.77 58.62 -145.16
CA SER A 610 -28.85 58.77 -146.30
C SER A 610 -28.49 57.43 -146.95
N ALA A 611 -28.49 57.41 -148.29
CA ALA A 611 -28.43 56.18 -149.10
C ALA A 611 -27.03 55.55 -149.24
N THR A 612 -25.95 56.24 -148.86
CA THR A 612 -24.57 55.80 -149.11
C THR A 612 -23.94 54.98 -147.98
N ASP A 613 -24.52 54.92 -146.78
CA ASP A 613 -23.95 54.19 -145.62
C ASP A 613 -24.58 52.80 -145.35
N ARG A 614 -25.52 52.35 -146.19
CA ARG A 614 -26.33 51.14 -145.95
C ARG A 614 -25.54 49.83 -145.91
N LEU A 615 -24.39 49.74 -146.57
CA LEU A 615 -23.62 48.48 -146.65
C LEU A 615 -22.70 48.23 -145.43
N ALA A 616 -22.15 49.28 -144.82
CA ALA A 616 -21.34 49.14 -143.60
C ALA A 616 -22.21 48.84 -142.37
N PHE A 617 -23.39 49.47 -142.30
CA PHE A 617 -24.31 49.29 -141.18
C PHE A 617 -24.99 47.92 -141.18
N GLY A 618 -25.25 47.33 -142.35
CA GLY A 618 -25.79 45.97 -142.46
C GLY A 618 -24.91 44.89 -141.81
N ARG A 619 -23.58 45.02 -141.91
CA ARG A 619 -22.65 44.11 -141.21
C ARG A 619 -22.64 44.33 -139.70
N LEU A 620 -22.68 45.58 -139.25
CA LEU A 620 -22.73 45.92 -137.82
C LEU A 620 -24.02 45.45 -137.15
N LYS A 621 -25.18 45.64 -137.81
CA LYS A 621 -26.47 45.16 -137.31
C LYS A 621 -26.50 43.64 -137.14
N GLY A 622 -25.92 42.89 -138.09
CA GLY A 622 -25.77 41.44 -137.98
C GLY A 622 -24.90 41.00 -136.80
N SER A 623 -23.82 41.73 -136.49
CA SER A 623 -22.98 41.42 -135.32
C SER A 623 -23.65 41.73 -133.98
N PHE A 624 -24.51 42.76 -133.92
CA PHE A 624 -25.26 43.07 -132.69
C PHE A 624 -26.39 42.06 -132.41
N GLU A 625 -27.08 41.60 -133.44
CA GLU A 625 -28.05 40.49 -133.34
C GLU A 625 -27.41 39.22 -132.77
N GLN A 626 -26.18 38.89 -133.20
CA GLN A 626 -25.41 37.77 -132.65
C GLN A 626 -25.02 37.95 -131.17
N LEU A 627 -24.84 39.19 -130.71
CA LEU A 627 -24.43 39.51 -129.33
C LEU A 627 -25.61 39.62 -128.36
N LYS A 628 -26.81 39.88 -128.86
CA LYS A 628 -28.04 39.99 -128.05
C LYS A 628 -28.37 38.67 -127.33
N HIS A 629 -28.31 37.55 -128.05
CA HIS A 629 -28.65 36.24 -127.50
C HIS A 629 -27.78 35.79 -126.31
N PRO A 630 -26.43 35.87 -126.34
CA PRO A 630 -25.60 35.50 -125.18
C PRO A 630 -25.79 36.44 -123.99
N LEU A 631 -26.12 37.71 -124.22
CA LEU A 631 -26.35 38.70 -123.16
C LEU A 631 -27.65 38.40 -122.39
N GLU A 632 -28.68 37.93 -123.10
CA GLU A 632 -29.96 37.51 -122.52
C GLU A 632 -29.82 36.21 -121.71
N GLN A 633 -29.02 35.25 -122.19
CA GLN A 633 -28.66 34.06 -121.41
C GLN A 633 -27.89 34.39 -120.13
N LEU A 634 -26.98 35.37 -120.18
CA LEU A 634 -26.20 35.77 -119.02
C LEU A 634 -27.08 36.45 -117.97
N LYS A 635 -28.04 37.28 -118.40
CA LYS A 635 -29.08 37.87 -117.53
C LYS A 635 -29.91 36.80 -116.81
N GLN A 636 -30.41 35.79 -117.53
CA GLN A 636 -31.19 34.70 -116.92
C GLN A 636 -30.37 33.89 -115.90
N ARG A 637 -29.09 33.63 -116.18
CA ARG A 637 -28.21 32.91 -115.26
C ARG A 637 -27.92 33.72 -113.99
N LEU A 638 -27.84 35.05 -114.11
CA LEU A 638 -27.65 35.94 -112.97
C LEU A 638 -28.91 36.06 -112.10
N GLU A 639 -30.10 36.09 -112.69
CA GLU A 639 -31.36 36.08 -111.94
C GLU A 639 -31.56 34.77 -111.17
N TYR A 640 -31.18 33.63 -111.77
CA TYR A 640 -31.20 32.33 -111.09
C TYR A 640 -30.25 32.31 -109.87
N LEU A 641 -29.03 32.82 -110.02
CA LEU A 641 -28.07 32.91 -108.91
C LEU A 641 -28.57 33.84 -107.81
N HIS A 642 -29.15 34.99 -108.17
CA HIS A 642 -29.73 35.91 -107.19
C HIS A 642 -30.86 35.24 -106.40
N MET A 643 -31.77 34.50 -107.04
CA MET A 643 -32.84 33.75 -106.36
C MET A 643 -32.31 32.65 -105.43
N GLN A 644 -31.25 31.91 -105.82
CA GLN A 644 -30.62 30.92 -104.93
C GLN A 644 -29.99 31.57 -103.70
N LEU A 645 -29.44 32.78 -103.84
CA LEU A 645 -28.80 33.49 -102.73
C LEU A 645 -29.85 34.12 -101.80
N VAL A 646 -30.90 34.75 -102.32
CA VAL A 646 -32.01 35.29 -101.52
C VAL A 646 -32.75 34.18 -100.77
N SER A 647 -32.97 33.01 -101.38
CA SER A 647 -33.63 31.88 -100.71
C SER A 647 -32.79 31.24 -99.59
N ARG A 648 -31.45 31.36 -99.63
CA ARG A 648 -30.57 31.01 -98.50
C ARG A 648 -30.74 31.99 -97.35
N ASP A 649 -30.83 33.29 -97.64
CA ASP A 649 -30.99 34.34 -96.63
C ASP A 649 -32.36 34.26 -95.90
N LEU A 650 -33.42 33.94 -96.65
CA LEU A 650 -34.77 33.73 -96.08
C LEU A 650 -34.88 32.47 -95.22
N ARG A 651 -34.10 31.40 -95.49
CA ARG A 651 -34.04 30.23 -94.61
C ARG A 651 -33.32 30.54 -93.29
N SER A 652 -32.25 31.36 -93.33
CA SER A 652 -31.63 31.85 -92.09
C SER A 652 -32.55 32.76 -91.28
N ALA A 653 -33.41 33.55 -91.94
CA ALA A 653 -34.39 34.40 -91.26
C ALA A 653 -35.58 33.61 -90.68
N ALA A 654 -36.07 32.58 -91.38
CA ALA A 654 -37.21 31.77 -90.92
C ALA A 654 -36.89 30.90 -89.68
N VAL A 655 -35.64 30.47 -89.52
CA VAL A 655 -35.17 29.77 -88.31
C VAL A 655 -35.10 30.70 -87.08
N CYS A 656 -35.04 32.02 -87.28
CA CYS A 656 -35.07 32.98 -86.18
C CYS A 656 -36.46 33.24 -85.58
N ALA A 657 -37.55 32.82 -86.25
CA ALA A 657 -38.92 33.25 -85.91
C ALA A 657 -39.76 32.21 -85.15
N THR A 658 -39.21 31.03 -84.82
CA THR A 658 -39.91 30.04 -83.98
C THR A 658 -39.37 30.10 -82.55
N PRO A 659 -40.09 30.71 -81.58
CA PRO A 659 -39.72 30.60 -80.18
C PRO A 659 -40.01 29.17 -79.71
N THR A 660 -38.98 28.33 -79.64
CA THR A 660 -39.05 27.07 -78.90
C THR A 660 -38.96 27.41 -77.41
N GLU A 661 -40.13 27.63 -76.81
CA GLU A 661 -40.35 27.62 -75.37
C GLU A 661 -40.15 26.16 -74.91
N VAL A 662 -38.92 25.84 -74.49
CA VAL A 662 -38.59 24.56 -73.85
C VAL A 662 -38.62 24.81 -72.35
N ASP A 663 -39.75 24.46 -71.73
CA ASP A 663 -39.88 24.30 -70.29
C ASP A 663 -38.85 23.28 -69.80
N ILE A 664 -37.82 23.76 -69.10
CA ILE A 664 -36.91 22.91 -68.33
C ILE A 664 -37.34 22.99 -66.87
N GLN A 665 -38.09 21.98 -66.49
CA GLN A 665 -38.49 21.62 -65.13
C GLN A 665 -37.25 21.33 -64.27
N PRO A 666 -37.04 21.99 -63.11
CA PRO A 666 -35.89 21.68 -62.28
C PRO A 666 -36.17 20.43 -61.44
N ASP A 667 -35.47 19.34 -61.77
CA ASP A 667 -35.40 18.16 -60.91
C ASP A 667 -34.69 18.49 -59.60
N ALA A 668 -35.41 18.19 -58.52
CA ALA A 668 -34.92 18.16 -57.17
C ALA A 668 -33.92 17.00 -56.99
N ALA A 669 -32.77 17.29 -56.38
CA ALA A 669 -31.92 16.27 -55.77
C ALA A 669 -31.34 16.81 -54.46
N ASN A 670 -32.08 16.52 -53.39
CA ASN A 670 -31.66 16.06 -52.07
C ASN A 670 -30.32 16.55 -51.48
N GLN A 671 -30.45 17.31 -50.39
CA GLN A 671 -29.70 17.11 -49.15
C GLN A 671 -30.65 16.63 -48.07
#